data_AF-A0A931KA64-F1
#
_entry.id   AF-A0A931KA64-F1
#
_cell.length_a   1.000
_cell.length_b   1.000
_cell.length_c   1.000
_cell.angle_alpha   90.00
_cell.angle_beta   90.00
_cell.angle_gamma   90.00
#
_symmetry.space_group_name_H-M   'P 1'
#
loop_
_entity.id
_entity.type
_entity.pdbx_description
1 polymer ?
#
loop_
_entity_poly.entity_id
_entity_poly.type
_entity_poly.pdbx_seq_one_letter_code
_entity_poly.pdbx_strand_id
1 'polypeptide(L)'
;MPFETFRRYQKPMLAVFALMAMFVFVISDSLMNFLGSRSSGPLQDEVVAKLFGKEVKSSRIGEMANQRAFANDFVTKLLSVKLAEAQIGLPVPQSIFGPTDDRSIVDAVILENEADRLGIPVDLESTKTWLREAPVQILLQSLGLGGSEATMKTFRDRIGSVTSADLDRTYQSFFASRVPDQYLLNAIGNQLRLLQVRTLGGGTEVSPMDVYELYRSQAETISVNAVAFPVDSYLDKVGTPTEAELKELYETGKNTEPKRTSPVPAFKIPRRVQVEAISADSNQVATRIAAGLTDARIKEVYESRKEADFTLPPLTPEERLQLSPLPQDLFQGDAEAKLTPKGPADANVPPAPAEGPRFRTLEEVRSSLVEEISREEARNEIDRKFSELREEVMNPFADSVAAVEEENDAARDEGLAGDKPLPRYDSAKLIEAVKKLELTYEKTSAISSEEASAPDAVLELGAIADARLGTEIGDLGENFTTEIFAESFREFTPTLFTTVGGRRYMIWKVADEAAHVPTFEEAKPTVEAYWKLSKARELAEKDAKTFADAVKAKDGDLKAVADGQKKQIIVTAPTSKIIPSSFSATVREGTFLELNEAGKALMDAAFALGDKQVAVEPNATHRFYYVVSVANRKPVTPEQLYGAMGPFPRLVQTAMAEAENKGREDWMKSLRKKAGLPEDWTPPSEREATKKKSS
;
A
#
# COMPACT_ATOMS: atom_id res chain seq x y z
N MET A 1 -2.47 30.40 -60.73
CA MET A 1 -3.83 29.99 -61.18
C MET A 1 -4.12 28.56 -60.71
N PRO A 2 -4.51 28.31 -59.44
CA PRO A 2 -4.75 26.96 -58.91
C PRO A 2 -6.23 26.51 -59.00
N PHE A 3 -7.15 27.39 -59.40
CA PHE A 3 -8.60 27.15 -59.27
C PHE A 3 -9.31 26.66 -60.54
N GLU A 4 -8.63 26.58 -61.70
CA GLU A 4 -9.26 26.08 -62.93
C GLU A 4 -9.50 24.57 -62.90
N THR A 5 -8.56 23.79 -62.38
CA THR A 5 -8.70 22.34 -62.22
C THR A 5 -9.82 22.01 -61.22
N PHE A 6 -9.94 22.80 -60.15
CA PHE A 6 -10.97 22.62 -59.12
C PHE A 6 -12.38 22.89 -59.66
N ARG A 7 -12.54 23.89 -60.54
CA ARG A 7 -13.82 24.20 -61.20
C ARG A 7 -14.22 23.15 -62.24
N ARG A 8 -13.25 22.62 -62.99
CA ARG A 8 -13.50 21.62 -64.05
C ARG A 8 -13.97 20.28 -63.48
N TYR A 9 -13.53 19.92 -62.27
CA TYR A 9 -13.85 18.65 -61.62
C TYR A 9 -14.70 18.79 -60.35
N GLN A 10 -15.39 19.92 -60.17
CA GLN A 10 -16.18 20.20 -58.96
C GLN A 10 -17.26 19.14 -58.68
N LYS A 11 -17.97 18.67 -59.72
CA LYS A 11 -19.01 17.64 -59.58
C LYS A 11 -18.44 16.25 -59.24
N PRO A 12 -17.41 15.73 -59.94
CA PRO A 12 -16.81 14.45 -59.55
C PRO A 12 -16.09 14.53 -58.19
N MET A 13 -15.45 15.65 -57.83
CA MET A 13 -14.86 15.80 -56.48
C MET A 13 -15.92 15.80 -55.38
N LEU A 14 -17.06 16.45 -55.57
CA LEU A 14 -18.16 16.40 -54.61
C LEU A 14 -18.69 14.98 -54.40
N ALA A 15 -18.78 14.19 -55.47
CA ALA A 15 -19.16 12.79 -55.38
C ALA A 15 -18.12 11.94 -54.62
N VAL A 16 -16.83 12.18 -54.84
CA VAL A 16 -15.74 11.50 -54.11
C VAL A 16 -15.72 11.91 -52.64
N PHE A 17 -15.91 13.19 -52.33
CA PHE A 17 -16.00 13.65 -50.94
C PHE A 17 -17.25 13.14 -50.23
N ALA A 18 -18.39 13.03 -50.92
CA ALA A 18 -19.59 12.42 -50.36
C ALA A 18 -19.40 10.92 -50.09
N LEU A 19 -18.72 10.20 -50.99
CA LEU A 19 -18.36 8.80 -50.79
C LEU A 19 -17.36 8.63 -49.64
N MET A 20 -16.34 9.48 -49.54
CA MET A 20 -15.41 9.47 -48.40
C MET A 20 -16.11 9.82 -47.10
N ALA A 21 -17.05 10.78 -47.09
CA ALA A 21 -17.82 11.12 -45.91
C ALA A 21 -18.73 9.96 -45.48
N MET A 22 -19.37 9.26 -46.43
CA MET A 22 -20.12 8.03 -46.11
C MET A 22 -19.20 6.92 -45.59
N PHE A 23 -17.98 6.78 -46.14
CA PHE A 23 -17.01 5.78 -45.69
C PHE A 23 -16.50 6.09 -44.28
N VAL A 24 -16.21 7.36 -43.98
CA VAL A 24 -15.85 7.82 -42.64
C VAL A 24 -17.01 7.61 -41.68
N PHE A 25 -18.26 7.88 -42.05
CA PHE A 25 -19.39 7.69 -41.14
C PHE A 25 -19.73 6.21 -40.88
N VAL A 26 -19.54 5.33 -41.87
CA VAL A 26 -19.76 3.88 -41.72
C VAL A 26 -18.62 3.20 -40.97
N ILE A 27 -17.39 3.73 -41.09
CA ILE A 27 -16.21 3.16 -40.43
C ILE A 27 -15.90 3.85 -39.11
N SER A 28 -16.37 5.07 -38.83
CA SER A 28 -16.07 5.79 -37.58
C SER A 28 -16.55 5.04 -36.35
N ASP A 29 -17.73 4.41 -36.39
CA ASP A 29 -18.21 3.59 -35.25
C ASP A 29 -17.39 2.31 -35.09
N SER A 30 -16.89 1.70 -36.17
CA SER A 30 -16.00 0.53 -36.09
C SER A 30 -14.55 0.91 -35.74
N LEU A 31 -14.08 2.09 -36.16
CA LEU A 31 -12.73 2.58 -35.95
C LEU A 31 -12.57 3.18 -34.55
N MET A 32 -13.61 3.82 -33.99
CA MET A 32 -13.62 4.25 -32.59
C MET A 32 -13.77 3.07 -31.63
N ASN A 33 -14.50 2.01 -32.00
CA ASN A 33 -14.50 0.76 -31.24
C ASN A 33 -13.18 -0.03 -31.37
N PHE A 34 -12.42 0.15 -32.46
CA PHE A 34 -11.10 -0.46 -32.66
C PHE A 34 -9.95 0.37 -32.01
N LEU A 35 -10.05 1.70 -32.00
CA LEU A 35 -9.07 2.61 -31.39
C LEU A 35 -9.28 2.82 -29.88
N GLY A 36 -10.50 2.65 -29.38
CA GLY A 36 -10.81 2.65 -27.94
C GLY A 36 -10.45 1.35 -27.20
N SER A 37 -9.98 0.35 -27.95
CA SER A 37 -9.60 -0.98 -27.47
C SER A 37 -8.12 -1.25 -27.77
N ARG A 38 -7.21 -0.42 -27.24
CA ARG A 38 -5.83 -0.89 -26.97
C ARG A 38 -5.82 -1.68 -25.66
N SER A 39 -6.54 -2.79 -25.64
CA SER A 39 -6.24 -3.91 -24.75
C SER A 39 -5.68 -5.02 -25.63
N SER A 40 -4.50 -5.51 -25.29
CA SER A 40 -3.86 -6.77 -25.67
C SER A 40 -4.42 -7.51 -26.88
N GLY A 41 -3.56 -7.79 -27.87
CA GLY A 41 -3.88 -8.61 -29.06
C GLY A 41 -4.63 -9.91 -28.73
N PRO A 42 -5.28 -10.56 -29.72
CA PRO A 42 -6.23 -11.63 -29.49
C PRO A 42 -5.61 -12.70 -28.59
N LEU A 43 -6.00 -12.68 -27.30
CA LEU A 43 -5.60 -13.67 -26.32
C LEU A 43 -6.06 -15.00 -26.89
N GLN A 44 -5.09 -15.86 -27.25
CA GLN A 44 -5.41 -17.27 -27.39
C GLN A 44 -6.06 -17.68 -26.06
N ASP A 45 -7.25 -18.25 -26.14
CA ASP A 45 -8.05 -18.68 -24.99
C ASP A 45 -7.37 -19.90 -24.34
N GLU A 46 -6.26 -19.62 -23.66
CA GLU A 46 -5.31 -20.58 -23.12
C GLU A 46 -5.91 -21.29 -21.89
N VAL A 47 -5.55 -22.56 -21.73
CA VAL A 47 -5.96 -23.36 -20.57
C VAL A 47 -5.09 -22.99 -19.38
N VAL A 48 -5.67 -22.25 -18.43
CA VAL A 48 -4.98 -21.76 -17.22
C VAL A 48 -4.84 -22.87 -16.17
N ALA A 49 -5.86 -23.72 -16.04
CA ALA A 49 -5.87 -24.83 -15.10
C ALA A 49 -6.81 -25.96 -15.56
N LYS A 50 -6.58 -27.17 -15.06
CA LYS A 50 -7.53 -28.29 -15.19
C LYS A 50 -8.19 -28.53 -13.84
N LEU A 51 -9.45 -28.13 -13.69
CA LEU A 51 -10.22 -28.25 -12.45
C LEU A 51 -11.30 -29.32 -12.62
N PHE A 52 -11.41 -30.24 -11.67
CA PHE A 52 -12.41 -31.32 -11.67
C PHE A 52 -12.42 -32.12 -12.99
N GLY A 53 -11.26 -32.31 -13.60
CA GLY A 53 -11.10 -32.99 -14.89
C GLY A 53 -11.48 -32.17 -16.13
N LYS A 54 -11.93 -30.91 -15.97
CA LYS A 54 -12.29 -29.99 -17.05
C LYS A 54 -11.24 -28.90 -17.23
N GLU A 55 -11.00 -28.50 -18.47
CA GLU A 55 -10.11 -27.38 -18.80
C GLU A 55 -10.80 -26.05 -18.49
N VAL A 56 -10.14 -25.20 -17.70
CA VAL A 56 -10.58 -23.85 -17.37
C VAL A 56 -9.72 -22.87 -18.15
N LYS A 57 -10.39 -22.07 -18.96
CA LYS A 57 -9.78 -21.17 -19.94
C LYS A 57 -9.60 -19.76 -19.39
N SER A 58 -8.67 -19.00 -19.96
CA SER A 58 -8.35 -17.62 -19.54
C SER A 58 -9.57 -16.69 -19.62
N SER A 59 -10.47 -16.89 -20.58
CA SER A 59 -11.74 -16.16 -20.67
C SER A 59 -12.63 -16.34 -19.44
N ARG A 60 -12.73 -17.56 -18.90
CA ARG A 60 -13.53 -17.84 -17.68
C ARG A 60 -12.92 -17.21 -16.44
N ILE A 61 -11.59 -17.25 -16.34
CA ILE A 61 -10.85 -16.57 -15.28
C ILE A 61 -11.08 -15.06 -15.36
N GLY A 62 -10.96 -14.47 -16.56
CA GLY A 62 -11.23 -13.05 -16.79
C GLY A 62 -12.66 -12.64 -16.43
N GLU A 63 -13.66 -13.47 -16.73
CA GLU A 63 -15.05 -13.20 -16.35
C GLU A 63 -15.22 -13.15 -14.82
N MET A 64 -14.71 -14.15 -14.10
CA MET A 64 -14.75 -14.20 -12.64
C MET A 64 -13.96 -13.03 -12.03
N ALA A 65 -12.81 -12.68 -12.61
CA ALA A 65 -12.01 -11.53 -12.20
C ALA A 65 -12.78 -10.22 -12.34
N ASN A 66 -13.46 -10.01 -13.48
CA ASN A 66 -14.30 -8.84 -13.70
C ASN A 66 -15.47 -8.78 -12.71
N GLN A 67 -16.16 -9.90 -12.46
CA GLN A 67 -17.23 -9.96 -11.46
C GLN A 67 -16.74 -9.56 -10.07
N ARG A 68 -15.57 -10.07 -9.66
CA ARG A 68 -14.95 -9.72 -8.37
C ARG A 68 -14.48 -8.26 -8.33
N ALA A 69 -13.88 -7.77 -9.41
CA ALA A 69 -13.43 -6.39 -9.51
C ALA A 69 -14.60 -5.40 -9.33
N PHE A 70 -15.71 -5.62 -10.05
CA PHE A 70 -16.91 -4.79 -9.90
C PHE A 70 -17.52 -4.90 -8.50
N ALA A 71 -17.57 -6.10 -7.92
CA ALA A 71 -18.10 -6.29 -6.58
C ALA A 71 -17.25 -5.57 -5.51
N ASN A 72 -15.92 -5.67 -5.60
CA ASN A 72 -15.01 -4.95 -4.71
C ASN A 72 -15.14 -3.43 -4.88
N ASP A 73 -15.03 -2.92 -6.12
CA ASP A 73 -15.11 -1.48 -6.40
C ASP A 73 -16.44 -0.89 -5.92
N PHE A 74 -17.56 -1.58 -6.16
CA PHE A 74 -18.87 -1.10 -5.70
C PHE A 74 -18.92 -0.95 -4.17
N VAL A 75 -18.49 -1.96 -3.42
CA VAL A 75 -18.52 -1.90 -1.95
C VAL A 75 -17.52 -0.86 -1.43
N THR A 76 -16.36 -0.72 -2.06
CA THR A 76 -15.39 0.33 -1.73
C THR A 76 -15.97 1.72 -1.94
N LYS A 77 -16.56 2.01 -3.11
CA LYS A 77 -17.20 3.32 -3.38
C LYS A 77 -18.38 3.58 -2.47
N LEU A 78 -19.18 2.56 -2.18
CA LEU A 78 -20.29 2.64 -1.22
C LEU A 78 -19.79 3.08 0.16
N LEU A 79 -18.74 2.44 0.68
CA LEU A 79 -18.15 2.78 1.97
C LEU A 79 -17.51 4.18 1.95
N SER A 80 -16.82 4.55 0.87
CA SER A 80 -16.24 5.90 0.71
C SER A 80 -17.32 6.98 0.76
N VAL A 81 -18.46 6.78 0.11
CA VAL A 81 -19.61 7.71 0.18
C VAL A 81 -20.11 7.84 1.61
N LYS A 82 -20.33 6.73 2.33
CA LYS A 82 -20.79 6.77 3.73
C LYS A 82 -19.81 7.47 4.66
N LEU A 83 -18.52 7.21 4.50
CA LEU A 83 -17.49 7.84 5.32
C LEU A 83 -17.36 9.33 5.04
N ALA A 84 -17.49 9.75 3.77
CA ALA A 84 -17.52 11.16 3.39
C ALA A 84 -18.74 11.89 3.99
N GLU A 85 -19.93 11.29 3.92
CA GLU A 85 -21.15 11.83 4.56
C GLU A 85 -20.99 11.98 6.07
N ALA A 86 -20.34 11.00 6.72
CA ALA A 86 -20.05 11.03 8.15
C ALA A 86 -18.87 11.93 8.54
N GLN A 87 -18.15 12.51 7.55
CA GLN A 87 -16.93 13.30 7.72
C GLN A 87 -15.86 12.52 8.52
N ILE A 88 -15.64 11.27 8.13
CA ILE A 88 -14.69 10.35 8.76
C ILE A 88 -13.65 9.90 7.74
N GLY A 89 -12.38 10.22 7.97
CA GLY A 89 -11.26 9.76 7.14
C GLY A 89 -10.71 8.40 7.59
N LEU A 90 -11.44 7.31 7.34
CA LEU A 90 -10.95 5.94 7.60
C LEU A 90 -10.52 5.25 6.29
N PRO A 91 -9.46 4.44 6.30
CA PRO A 91 -9.05 3.69 5.13
C PRO A 91 -10.08 2.59 4.83
N VAL A 92 -10.47 2.46 3.56
CA VAL A 92 -11.48 1.50 3.09
C VAL A 92 -10.80 0.26 2.50
N PRO A 93 -11.21 -0.96 2.88
CA PRO A 93 -10.72 -2.19 2.25
C PRO A 93 -11.02 -2.22 0.75
N GLN A 94 -10.01 -2.51 -0.06
CA GLN A 94 -10.11 -2.57 -1.53
C GLN A 94 -10.48 -3.98 -2.06
N SER A 95 -10.47 -5.00 -1.20
CA SER A 95 -10.59 -6.41 -1.63
C SER A 95 -11.42 -7.25 -0.64
N ILE A 96 -12.65 -6.80 -0.34
CA ILE A 96 -13.55 -7.47 0.60
C ILE A 96 -13.87 -8.92 0.15
N PHE A 97 -13.99 -9.16 -1.16
CA PHE A 97 -14.21 -10.49 -1.73
C PHE A 97 -12.90 -11.23 -2.11
N GLY A 98 -11.75 -10.68 -1.73
CA GLY A 98 -10.42 -11.15 -2.10
C GLY A 98 -9.83 -10.42 -3.31
N PRO A 99 -8.55 -10.68 -3.65
CA PRO A 99 -7.88 -10.06 -4.77
C PRO A 99 -8.26 -10.71 -6.11
N THR A 100 -7.81 -10.09 -7.20
CA THR A 100 -8.08 -10.49 -8.59
C THR A 100 -6.89 -11.15 -9.28
N ASP A 101 -5.86 -11.54 -8.54
CA ASP A 101 -4.77 -12.35 -9.08
C ASP A 101 -5.24 -13.75 -9.51
N ASP A 102 -4.53 -14.36 -10.46
CA ASP A 102 -4.92 -15.63 -11.06
C ASP A 102 -5.15 -16.74 -10.04
N ARG A 103 -4.34 -16.79 -8.97
CA ARG A 103 -4.49 -17.79 -7.91
C ARG A 103 -5.81 -17.59 -7.17
N SER A 104 -6.09 -16.36 -6.74
CA SER A 104 -7.32 -16.01 -6.03
C SER A 104 -8.57 -16.19 -6.88
N ILE A 105 -8.47 -16.05 -8.21
CA ILE A 105 -9.59 -16.27 -9.12
C ILE A 105 -9.80 -17.75 -9.43
N VAL A 106 -8.73 -18.56 -9.57
CA VAL A 106 -8.87 -20.01 -9.66
C VAL A 106 -9.51 -20.59 -8.40
N ASP A 107 -9.10 -20.12 -7.22
CA ASP A 107 -9.76 -20.43 -5.96
C ASP A 107 -11.25 -20.04 -5.97
N ALA A 108 -11.59 -18.89 -6.55
CA ALA A 108 -12.97 -18.45 -6.71
C ALA A 108 -13.79 -19.43 -7.55
N VAL A 109 -13.24 -19.93 -8.66
CA VAL A 109 -13.89 -20.92 -9.52
C VAL A 109 -14.08 -22.26 -8.79
N ILE A 110 -13.13 -22.65 -7.95
CA ILE A 110 -13.26 -23.85 -7.09
C ILE A 110 -14.37 -23.65 -6.07
N LEU A 111 -14.41 -22.50 -5.40
CA LEU A 111 -15.47 -22.14 -4.45
C LEU A 111 -16.84 -22.08 -5.14
N GLU A 112 -16.89 -21.64 -6.39
CA GLU A 112 -18.12 -21.57 -7.17
C GLU A 112 -18.66 -22.96 -7.47
N ASN A 113 -17.79 -23.87 -7.89
CA ASN A 113 -18.18 -25.27 -8.09
C ASN A 113 -18.66 -25.91 -6.79
N GLU A 114 -18.01 -25.60 -5.66
CA GLU A 114 -18.42 -26.09 -4.35
C GLU A 114 -19.76 -25.46 -3.91
N ALA A 115 -20.00 -24.19 -4.22
CA ALA A 115 -21.29 -23.54 -3.98
C ALA A 115 -22.41 -24.21 -4.77
N ASP A 116 -22.17 -24.52 -6.04
CA ASP A 116 -23.12 -25.24 -6.90
C ASP A 116 -23.37 -26.66 -6.37
N ARG A 117 -22.31 -27.36 -5.90
CA ARG A 117 -22.40 -28.69 -5.29
C ARG A 117 -23.23 -28.68 -4.01
N LEU A 118 -23.08 -27.64 -3.19
CA LEU A 118 -23.80 -27.46 -1.94
C LEU A 118 -25.22 -26.89 -2.14
N GLY A 119 -25.57 -26.48 -3.37
CA GLY A 119 -26.86 -25.89 -3.68
C GLY A 119 -27.07 -24.51 -3.07
N ILE A 120 -26.01 -23.69 -2.98
CA ILE A 120 -26.06 -22.32 -2.45
C ILE A 120 -26.33 -21.36 -3.63
N PRO A 121 -27.57 -20.85 -3.80
CA PRO A 121 -27.91 -20.02 -4.94
C PRO A 121 -27.39 -18.58 -4.77
N VAL A 122 -27.37 -17.84 -5.87
CA VAL A 122 -27.27 -16.37 -5.82
C VAL A 122 -28.63 -15.83 -5.39
N ASP A 123 -28.70 -15.29 -4.18
CA ASP A 123 -29.90 -14.64 -3.65
C ASP A 123 -29.74 -13.12 -3.62
N LEU A 124 -30.48 -12.44 -4.50
CA LEU A 124 -30.42 -10.99 -4.66
C LEU A 124 -30.97 -10.23 -3.44
N GLU A 125 -31.93 -10.81 -2.71
CA GLU A 125 -32.51 -10.15 -1.53
C GLU A 125 -31.55 -10.26 -0.33
N SER A 126 -30.92 -11.43 -0.14
CA SER A 126 -29.79 -11.56 0.79
C SER A 126 -28.62 -10.65 0.40
N THR A 127 -28.36 -10.46 -0.89
CA THR A 127 -27.30 -9.57 -1.38
C THR A 127 -27.55 -8.12 -1.00
N LYS A 128 -28.77 -7.61 -1.25
CA LYS A 128 -29.15 -6.25 -0.84
C LYS A 128 -29.12 -6.09 0.67
N THR A 129 -29.58 -7.09 1.42
CA THR A 129 -29.55 -7.07 2.89
C THR A 129 -28.11 -7.02 3.39
N TRP A 130 -27.23 -7.84 2.84
CA TRP A 130 -25.81 -7.83 3.15
C TRP A 130 -25.18 -6.47 2.87
N LEU A 131 -25.44 -5.87 1.71
CA LEU A 131 -24.93 -4.54 1.33
C LEU A 131 -25.34 -3.43 2.31
N ARG A 132 -26.46 -3.61 3.02
CA ARG A 132 -26.95 -2.61 3.99
C ARG A 132 -26.21 -2.63 5.33
N GLU A 133 -25.73 -3.79 5.74
CA GLU A 133 -25.27 -4.03 7.13
C GLU A 133 -23.81 -4.48 7.22
N ALA A 134 -23.40 -5.41 6.36
CA ALA A 134 -22.13 -6.09 6.48
C ALA A 134 -20.91 -5.24 6.08
N PRO A 135 -20.93 -4.41 5.02
CA PRO A 135 -19.77 -3.62 4.63
C PRO A 135 -19.20 -2.74 5.76
N VAL A 136 -20.07 -2.03 6.50
CA VAL A 136 -19.65 -1.18 7.61
C VAL A 136 -19.08 -2.02 8.75
N GLN A 137 -19.70 -3.17 9.03
CA GLN A 137 -19.19 -4.12 10.03
C GLN A 137 -17.80 -4.63 9.66
N ILE A 138 -17.59 -5.06 8.41
CA ILE A 138 -16.32 -5.56 7.88
C ILE A 138 -15.25 -4.47 7.91
N LEU A 139 -15.59 -3.24 7.52
CA LEU A 139 -14.72 -2.07 7.62
C LEU A 139 -14.22 -1.91 9.06
N LEU A 140 -15.12 -1.83 10.04
CA LEU A 140 -14.72 -1.60 11.42
C LEU A 140 -13.89 -2.77 12.00
N GLN A 141 -14.21 -4.01 11.63
CA GLN A 141 -13.41 -5.17 11.99
C GLN A 141 -12.00 -5.12 11.38
N SER A 142 -11.87 -4.74 10.10
CA SER A 142 -10.58 -4.64 9.42
C SER A 142 -9.63 -3.62 10.05
N LEU A 143 -10.20 -2.61 10.72
CA LEU A 143 -9.47 -1.56 11.43
C LEU A 143 -9.18 -1.91 12.89
N GLY A 144 -9.56 -3.10 13.35
CA GLY A 144 -9.44 -3.50 14.76
C GLY A 144 -10.43 -2.77 15.69
N LEU A 145 -11.39 -2.03 15.14
CA LEU A 145 -12.43 -1.33 15.92
C LEU A 145 -13.58 -2.28 16.32
N GLY A 146 -13.51 -3.55 15.89
CA GLY A 146 -14.42 -4.65 16.23
C GLY A 146 -14.36 -5.18 17.66
N GLY A 147 -13.32 -4.85 18.43
CA GLY A 147 -13.04 -5.50 19.71
C GLY A 147 -13.90 -5.05 20.90
N SER A 148 -14.68 -3.98 20.77
CA SER A 148 -15.57 -3.48 21.82
C SER A 148 -16.94 -3.19 21.22
N GLU A 149 -17.99 -3.78 21.79
CA GLU A 149 -19.38 -3.57 21.36
C GLU A 149 -19.79 -2.09 21.45
N ALA A 150 -19.31 -1.38 22.48
CA ALA A 150 -19.56 0.05 22.65
C ALA A 150 -18.86 0.89 21.56
N THR A 151 -17.60 0.55 21.21
CA THR A 151 -16.86 1.22 20.14
C THR A 151 -17.52 0.98 18.79
N MET A 152 -17.86 -0.29 18.50
CA MET A 152 -18.57 -0.68 17.30
C MET A 152 -19.90 0.05 17.15
N LYS A 153 -20.69 0.11 18.22
CA LYS A 153 -21.96 0.84 18.25
C LYS A 153 -21.76 2.33 17.96
N THR A 154 -20.76 2.95 18.60
CA THR A 154 -20.47 4.39 18.42
C THR A 154 -20.13 4.72 16.97
N PHE A 155 -19.24 3.94 16.35
CA PHE A 155 -18.88 4.16 14.95
C PHE A 155 -20.03 3.84 14.00
N ARG A 156 -20.78 2.76 14.25
CA ARG A 156 -21.96 2.41 13.45
C ARG A 156 -23.03 3.50 13.51
N ASP A 157 -23.32 4.04 14.69
CA ASP A 157 -24.30 5.11 14.87
C ASP A 157 -23.87 6.39 14.14
N ARG A 158 -22.56 6.67 14.09
CA ARG A 158 -22.01 7.84 13.40
C ARG A 158 -21.95 7.68 11.87
N ILE A 159 -21.60 6.49 11.37
CA ILE A 159 -21.55 6.18 9.93
C ILE A 159 -22.98 6.02 9.37
N GLY A 160 -23.91 5.53 10.19
CA GLY A 160 -25.27 5.19 9.81
C GLY A 160 -25.36 3.87 9.04
N SER A 161 -26.58 3.34 8.92
CA SER A 161 -26.87 2.21 8.04
C SER A 161 -26.83 2.64 6.58
N VAL A 162 -26.41 1.75 5.68
CA VAL A 162 -26.53 1.99 4.24
C VAL A 162 -28.02 1.91 3.85
N THR A 163 -28.50 2.97 3.21
CA THR A 163 -29.89 3.06 2.74
C THR A 163 -30.02 2.62 1.27
N SER A 164 -31.24 2.36 0.79
CA SER A 164 -31.45 2.11 -0.65
C SER A 164 -31.02 3.30 -1.51
N ALA A 165 -31.21 4.53 -1.02
CA ALA A 165 -30.78 5.73 -1.73
C ALA A 165 -29.25 5.82 -1.86
N ASP A 166 -28.50 5.31 -0.87
CA ASP A 166 -27.04 5.24 -0.93
C ASP A 166 -26.60 4.24 -2.01
N LEU A 167 -27.25 3.07 -2.08
CA LEU A 167 -26.99 2.06 -3.13
C LEU A 167 -27.28 2.62 -4.53
N ASP A 168 -28.45 3.26 -4.69
CA ASP A 168 -28.85 3.88 -5.96
C ASP A 168 -27.88 5.00 -6.35
N ARG A 169 -27.50 5.87 -5.41
CA ARG A 169 -26.54 6.96 -5.64
C ARG A 169 -25.18 6.40 -6.07
N THR A 170 -24.63 5.43 -5.34
CA THR A 170 -23.35 4.81 -5.70
C THR A 170 -23.41 4.17 -7.08
N TYR A 171 -24.49 3.44 -7.40
CA TYR A 171 -24.66 2.85 -8.72
C TYR A 171 -24.72 3.93 -9.82
N GLN A 172 -25.57 4.95 -9.66
CA GLN A 172 -25.76 6.00 -10.67
C GLN A 172 -24.50 6.85 -10.88
N SER A 173 -23.78 7.17 -9.80
CA SER A 173 -22.58 8.02 -9.88
C SER A 173 -21.36 7.32 -10.48
N PHE A 174 -21.20 6.00 -10.27
CA PHE A 174 -19.95 5.32 -10.61
C PHE A 174 -20.09 4.19 -11.64
N PHE A 175 -21.27 3.56 -11.76
CA PHE A 175 -21.44 2.30 -12.51
C PHE A 175 -22.45 2.35 -13.66
N ALA A 176 -23.47 3.21 -13.59
CA ALA A 176 -24.58 3.21 -14.55
C ALA A 176 -24.16 3.40 -16.02
N SER A 177 -23.03 4.05 -16.28
CA SER A 177 -22.48 4.23 -17.63
C SER A 177 -21.71 3.02 -18.19
N ARG A 178 -21.35 2.05 -17.33
CA ARG A 178 -20.44 0.94 -17.69
C ARG A 178 -21.04 -0.45 -17.45
N VAL A 179 -21.90 -0.59 -16.45
CA VAL A 179 -22.39 -1.89 -15.97
C VAL A 179 -23.90 -1.83 -15.69
N PRO A 180 -24.72 -2.74 -16.25
CA PRO A 180 -26.13 -2.85 -15.90
C PRO A 180 -26.33 -3.25 -14.43
N ASP A 181 -27.32 -2.64 -13.76
CA ASP A 181 -27.61 -2.87 -12.33
C ASP A 181 -27.80 -4.35 -12.00
N GLN A 182 -28.61 -5.05 -12.81
CA GLN A 182 -28.85 -6.49 -12.62
C GLN A 182 -27.57 -7.32 -12.73
N TYR A 183 -26.65 -6.96 -13.62
CA TYR A 183 -25.37 -7.66 -13.73
C TYR A 183 -24.51 -7.42 -12.49
N LEU A 184 -24.44 -6.16 -12.01
CA LEU A 184 -23.68 -5.80 -10.82
C LEU A 184 -24.21 -6.50 -9.56
N LEU A 185 -25.52 -6.49 -9.36
CA LEU A 185 -26.15 -7.18 -8.22
C LEU A 185 -25.92 -8.70 -8.29
N ASN A 186 -25.99 -9.30 -9.48
CA ASN A 186 -25.66 -10.72 -9.65
C ASN A 186 -24.17 -11.00 -9.39
N ALA A 187 -23.26 -10.11 -9.82
CA ALA A 187 -21.83 -10.25 -9.57
C ALA A 187 -21.51 -10.20 -8.06
N ILE A 188 -22.08 -9.22 -7.34
CA ILE A 188 -21.95 -9.11 -5.88
C ILE A 188 -22.55 -10.34 -5.20
N GLY A 189 -23.74 -10.77 -5.61
CA GLY A 189 -24.40 -11.95 -5.05
C GLY A 189 -23.61 -13.24 -5.30
N ASN A 190 -22.98 -13.38 -6.48
CA ASN A 190 -22.07 -14.48 -6.76
C ASN A 190 -20.88 -14.44 -5.80
N GLN A 191 -20.20 -13.30 -5.66
CA GLN A 191 -19.05 -13.20 -4.73
C GLN A 191 -19.46 -13.43 -3.27
N LEU A 192 -20.66 -13.03 -2.87
CA LEU A 192 -21.19 -13.28 -1.53
C LEU A 192 -21.37 -14.77 -1.25
N ARG A 193 -21.94 -15.54 -2.19
CA ARG A 193 -22.02 -17.00 -2.01
C ARG A 193 -20.63 -17.66 -1.94
N LEU A 194 -19.66 -17.18 -2.72
CA LEU A 194 -18.28 -17.69 -2.64
C LEU A 194 -17.67 -17.42 -1.27
N LEU A 195 -17.91 -16.22 -0.73
CA LEU A 195 -17.48 -15.85 0.61
C LEU A 195 -18.11 -16.77 1.67
N GLN A 196 -19.41 -17.09 1.55
CA GLN A 196 -20.09 -18.04 2.44
C GLN A 196 -19.47 -19.44 2.37
N VAL A 197 -19.20 -19.97 1.18
CA VAL A 197 -18.54 -21.28 1.04
C VAL A 197 -17.15 -21.27 1.65
N ARG A 198 -16.42 -20.16 1.51
CA ARG A 198 -15.09 -19.99 2.09
C ARG A 198 -15.11 -20.02 3.61
N THR A 199 -16.18 -19.54 4.25
CA THR A 199 -16.31 -19.52 5.71
C THR A 199 -16.81 -20.84 6.32
N LEU A 200 -17.35 -21.77 5.52
CA LEU A 200 -17.77 -23.10 6.01
C LEU A 200 -16.63 -23.92 6.63
N GLY A 201 -15.38 -23.64 6.24
CA GLY A 201 -14.18 -24.25 6.83
C GLY A 201 -13.76 -23.72 8.20
N GLY A 202 -14.48 -22.73 8.76
CA GLY A 202 -14.03 -21.93 9.92
C GLY A 202 -14.23 -22.55 11.31
N GLY A 203 -14.72 -23.78 11.44
CA GLY A 203 -14.97 -24.40 12.74
C GLY A 203 -13.75 -25.16 13.29
N THR A 204 -12.77 -24.46 13.85
CA THR A 204 -11.72 -25.09 14.66
C THR A 204 -11.96 -24.76 16.13
N GLU A 205 -12.07 -25.80 16.96
CA GLU A 205 -12.21 -25.61 18.41
C GLU A 205 -10.88 -25.07 18.96
N VAL A 206 -10.95 -23.92 19.64
CA VAL A 206 -9.81 -23.37 20.38
C VAL A 206 -9.76 -24.06 21.73
N SER A 207 -8.67 -24.78 22.00
CA SER A 207 -8.45 -25.40 23.29
C SER A 207 -7.94 -24.39 24.33
N PRO A 208 -8.15 -24.62 25.63
CA PRO A 208 -7.50 -23.81 26.67
C PRO A 208 -5.97 -23.79 26.57
N MET A 209 -5.36 -24.83 25.98
CA MET A 209 -3.92 -24.87 25.74
C MET A 209 -3.50 -23.86 24.68
N ASP A 210 -4.25 -23.72 23.59
CA ASP A 210 -3.96 -22.74 22.53
C ASP A 210 -3.96 -21.30 23.09
N VAL A 211 -4.96 -21.00 23.94
CA VAL A 211 -5.05 -19.70 24.62
C VAL A 211 -3.88 -19.50 25.59
N TYR A 212 -3.50 -20.56 26.32
CA TYR A 212 -2.37 -20.51 27.24
C TYR A 212 -1.02 -20.35 26.52
N GLU A 213 -0.82 -21.01 25.37
CA GLU A 213 0.39 -20.84 24.55
C GLU A 213 0.50 -19.44 23.98
N LEU A 214 -0.62 -18.88 23.49
CA LEU A 214 -0.68 -17.50 23.03
C LEU A 214 -0.38 -16.52 24.18
N TYR A 215 -0.96 -16.76 25.36
CA TYR A 215 -0.64 -15.97 26.57
C TYR A 215 0.85 -16.04 26.91
N ARG A 216 1.41 -17.24 26.95
CA ARG A 216 2.83 -17.48 27.21
C ARG A 216 3.70 -16.74 26.20
N SER A 217 3.37 -16.81 24.92
CA SER A 217 4.13 -16.11 23.87
C SER A 217 4.15 -14.58 24.04
N GLN A 218 3.09 -13.99 24.61
CA GLN A 218 2.95 -12.55 24.76
C GLN A 218 3.46 -12.00 26.09
N ALA A 219 3.38 -12.80 27.16
CA ALA A 219 3.63 -12.33 28.52
C ALA A 219 4.87 -12.98 29.18
N GLU A 220 5.32 -14.14 28.72
CA GLU A 220 6.58 -14.71 29.18
C GLU A 220 7.73 -13.91 28.60
N THR A 221 8.66 -13.48 29.45
CA THR A 221 9.86 -12.79 29.02
C THR A 221 11.11 -13.55 29.39
N ILE A 222 12.08 -13.54 28.47
CA ILE A 222 13.41 -14.12 28.70
C ILE A 222 14.49 -13.10 28.41
N SER A 223 15.55 -13.14 29.21
CA SER A 223 16.87 -12.61 28.89
C SER A 223 17.78 -13.77 28.58
N VAL A 224 18.66 -13.62 27.60
CA VAL A 224 19.66 -14.63 27.26
C VAL A 224 21.08 -14.12 27.52
N ASN A 225 21.96 -15.04 27.88
CA ASN A 225 23.40 -14.86 27.75
C ASN A 225 23.79 -15.39 26.37
N ALA A 226 24.42 -14.57 25.54
CA ALA A 226 24.84 -14.95 24.20
C ALA A 226 26.36 -14.76 24.04
N VAL A 227 27.00 -15.71 23.37
CA VAL A 227 28.37 -15.56 22.86
C VAL A 227 28.31 -15.59 21.35
N ALA A 228 28.83 -14.54 20.71
CA ALA A 228 28.84 -14.39 19.27
C ALA A 228 30.08 -15.03 18.63
N PHE A 229 29.86 -15.67 17.49
CA PHE A 229 30.89 -16.20 16.59
C PHE A 229 30.70 -15.50 15.23
N PRO A 230 31.34 -14.33 15.03
CA PRO A 230 31.23 -13.58 13.78
C PRO A 230 31.87 -14.36 12.64
N VAL A 231 31.12 -14.60 11.57
CA VAL A 231 31.59 -15.35 10.40
C VAL A 231 32.81 -14.67 9.76
N ASP A 232 32.87 -13.34 9.79
CA ASP A 232 33.97 -12.57 9.21
C ASP A 232 35.32 -12.90 9.86
N SER A 233 35.34 -13.35 11.13
CA SER A 233 36.57 -13.80 11.83
C SER A 233 37.13 -15.14 11.30
N TYR A 234 36.42 -15.80 10.38
CA TYR A 234 36.79 -17.08 9.80
C TYR A 234 37.20 -16.98 8.33
N LEU A 235 37.00 -15.83 7.68
CA LEU A 235 37.30 -15.65 6.26
C LEU A 235 38.77 -15.96 5.92
N ASP A 236 39.70 -15.56 6.79
CA ASP A 236 41.14 -15.81 6.61
C ASP A 236 41.55 -17.28 6.79
N LYS A 237 40.65 -18.12 7.32
CA LYS A 237 40.87 -19.56 7.53
C LYS A 237 40.30 -20.41 6.39
N VAL A 238 39.63 -19.77 5.42
CA VAL A 238 39.02 -20.44 4.28
C VAL A 238 40.04 -20.63 3.16
N GLY A 239 40.02 -21.80 2.52
CA GLY A 239 40.88 -22.11 1.38
C GLY A 239 40.53 -21.33 0.11
N THR A 240 41.20 -21.68 -0.99
CA THR A 240 40.86 -21.15 -2.32
C THR A 240 39.82 -22.06 -2.96
N PRO A 241 38.73 -21.52 -3.54
CA PRO A 241 37.73 -22.33 -4.23
C PRO A 241 38.30 -22.96 -5.50
N THR A 242 37.82 -24.14 -5.85
CA THR A 242 38.03 -24.71 -7.19
C THR A 242 37.02 -24.14 -8.18
N GLU A 243 37.38 -24.09 -9.46
CA GLU A 243 36.48 -23.58 -10.51
C GLU A 243 35.19 -24.42 -10.61
N ALA A 244 35.27 -25.72 -10.35
CA ALA A 244 34.11 -26.61 -10.33
C ALA A 244 33.10 -26.24 -9.22
N GLU A 245 33.59 -25.97 -8.00
CA GLU A 245 32.74 -25.55 -6.88
C GLU A 245 32.06 -24.20 -7.15
N LEU A 246 32.76 -23.26 -7.79
CA LEU A 246 32.18 -21.97 -8.18
C LEU A 246 31.08 -22.14 -9.22
N LYS A 247 31.28 -23.02 -10.22
CA LYS A 247 30.26 -23.29 -11.24
C LYS A 247 29.02 -23.95 -10.64
N GLU A 248 29.19 -24.93 -9.76
CA GLU A 248 28.06 -25.58 -9.07
C GLU A 248 27.27 -24.58 -8.20
N LEU A 249 27.99 -23.72 -7.48
CA LEU A 249 27.37 -22.68 -6.66
C LEU A 249 26.61 -21.67 -7.53
N TYR A 250 27.22 -21.21 -8.63
CA TYR A 250 26.57 -20.32 -9.59
C TYR A 250 25.31 -20.95 -10.16
N GLU A 251 25.35 -22.19 -10.62
CA GLU A 251 24.17 -22.91 -11.14
C GLU A 251 23.02 -23.00 -10.11
N THR A 252 23.36 -23.13 -8.83
CA THR A 252 22.37 -23.17 -7.74
C THR A 252 21.71 -21.80 -7.49
N GLY A 253 22.47 -20.70 -7.62
CA GLY A 253 22.01 -19.34 -7.27
C GLY A 253 21.69 -18.41 -8.43
N LYS A 254 21.99 -18.79 -9.68
CA LYS A 254 21.95 -17.88 -10.85
C LYS A 254 20.57 -17.29 -11.14
N ASN A 255 19.51 -18.00 -10.77
CA ASN A 255 18.12 -17.60 -11.00
C ASN A 255 17.47 -16.94 -9.78
N THR A 256 18.19 -16.80 -8.69
CA THR A 256 17.67 -16.27 -7.42
C THR A 256 18.10 -14.81 -7.27
N GLU A 257 17.14 -13.93 -7.01
CA GLU A 257 17.42 -12.52 -6.70
C GLU A 257 17.92 -12.36 -5.25
N PRO A 258 18.94 -11.51 -5.03
CA PRO A 258 19.51 -11.30 -3.71
C PRO A 258 18.50 -10.64 -2.78
N LYS A 259 18.36 -11.18 -1.58
CA LYS A 259 17.57 -10.59 -0.48
C LYS A 259 18.51 -10.26 0.66
N ARG A 260 18.37 -9.07 1.24
CA ARG A 260 19.31 -8.60 2.30
C ARG A 260 19.28 -9.52 3.53
N THR A 261 18.12 -10.08 3.83
CA THR A 261 17.87 -10.93 5.00
C THR A 261 18.09 -12.42 4.73
N SER A 262 18.44 -12.80 3.51
CA SER A 262 18.56 -14.22 3.15
C SER A 262 20.03 -14.66 3.07
N PRO A 263 20.39 -15.78 3.71
CA PRO A 263 21.72 -16.35 3.59
C PRO A 263 21.90 -17.17 2.30
N VAL A 264 20.85 -17.35 1.48
CA VAL A 264 20.78 -18.25 0.32
C VAL A 264 21.61 -17.71 -0.86
N PRO A 265 22.25 -18.57 -1.69
CA PRO A 265 22.98 -18.11 -2.85
C PRO A 265 22.02 -17.49 -3.88
N ALA A 266 22.36 -16.27 -4.29
CA ALA A 266 21.56 -15.47 -5.19
C ALA A 266 22.47 -14.60 -6.05
N PHE A 267 22.50 -14.86 -7.36
CA PHE A 267 23.38 -14.21 -8.31
C PHE A 267 22.64 -13.52 -9.44
N LYS A 268 21.30 -13.58 -9.47
CA LYS A 268 20.53 -12.83 -10.44
C LYS A 268 20.62 -11.35 -10.13
N ILE A 269 20.93 -10.53 -11.13
CA ILE A 269 20.88 -9.08 -10.98
C ILE A 269 19.40 -8.67 -11.03
N PRO A 270 18.84 -8.09 -9.95
CA PRO A 270 17.45 -7.65 -9.95
C PRO A 270 17.25 -6.49 -10.93
N ARG A 271 15.99 -6.20 -11.29
CA ARG A 271 15.68 -5.02 -12.10
C ARG A 271 16.18 -3.77 -11.37
N ARG A 272 16.93 -2.92 -12.06
CA ARG A 272 17.47 -1.67 -11.49
C ARG A 272 16.94 -0.49 -12.28
N VAL A 273 16.45 0.51 -11.56
CA VAL A 273 15.93 1.75 -12.17
C VAL A 273 16.78 2.92 -11.70
N GLN A 274 17.09 3.82 -12.61
CA GLN A 274 17.65 5.12 -12.28
C GLN A 274 16.59 6.18 -12.49
N VAL A 275 16.44 7.09 -11.53
CA VAL A 275 15.49 8.20 -11.63
C VAL A 275 16.18 9.55 -11.52
N GLU A 276 15.57 10.53 -12.15
CA GLU A 276 15.83 11.94 -11.91
C GLU A 276 14.58 12.58 -11.32
N ALA A 277 14.76 13.29 -10.22
CA ALA A 277 13.69 13.87 -9.42
C ALA A 277 13.89 15.38 -9.30
N ILE A 278 12.82 16.11 -9.60
CA ILE A 278 12.76 17.56 -9.46
C ILE A 278 11.83 17.86 -8.29
N SER A 279 12.29 18.60 -7.30
CA SER A 279 11.52 18.81 -6.06
C SER A 279 11.30 20.28 -5.71
N ALA A 280 10.17 20.51 -5.05
CA ALA A 280 9.77 21.79 -4.47
C ALA A 280 9.16 21.56 -3.08
N ASP A 281 9.54 22.41 -2.11
CA ASP A 281 8.97 22.39 -0.76
C ASP A 281 7.78 23.37 -0.67
N SER A 282 6.55 22.84 -0.69
CA SER A 282 5.35 23.68 -0.69
C SER A 282 5.23 24.52 0.58
N ASN A 283 5.73 24.05 1.73
CA ASN A 283 5.65 24.79 2.99
C ASN A 283 6.62 25.97 2.99
N GLN A 284 7.81 25.78 2.43
CA GLN A 284 8.79 26.87 2.27
C GLN A 284 8.25 27.96 1.33
N VAL A 285 7.64 27.56 0.20
CA VAL A 285 7.03 28.49 -0.75
C VAL A 285 5.84 29.22 -0.11
N ALA A 286 4.96 28.51 0.60
CA ALA A 286 3.83 29.11 1.31
C ALA A 286 4.29 30.10 2.37
N THR A 287 5.35 29.79 3.13
CA THR A 287 5.92 30.72 4.13
C THR A 287 6.43 32.00 3.48
N ARG A 288 7.09 31.90 2.32
CA ARG A 288 7.55 33.06 1.54
C ARG A 288 6.38 33.91 1.05
N ILE A 289 5.30 33.27 0.57
CA ILE A 289 4.10 33.96 0.10
C ILE A 289 3.38 34.65 1.26
N ALA A 290 3.21 33.97 2.39
CA ALA A 290 2.59 34.51 3.60
C ALA A 290 3.30 35.79 4.07
N ALA A 291 4.64 35.81 4.02
CA ALA A 291 5.45 36.97 4.39
C ALA A 291 5.26 38.18 3.44
N GLY A 292 4.84 37.95 2.20
CA GLY A 292 4.59 38.99 1.19
C GLY A 292 3.11 39.36 1.00
N LEU A 293 2.19 38.71 1.72
CA LEU A 293 0.75 38.87 1.51
C LEU A 293 0.25 40.22 2.05
N THR A 294 -0.53 40.94 1.24
CA THR A 294 -1.05 42.27 1.60
C THR A 294 -2.46 42.20 2.19
N ASP A 295 -2.79 43.14 3.09
CA ASP A 295 -4.13 43.27 3.68
C ASP A 295 -5.23 43.43 2.62
N ALA A 296 -4.92 44.10 1.51
CA ALA A 296 -5.84 44.26 0.39
C ALA A 296 -6.20 42.90 -0.24
N ARG A 297 -5.20 42.02 -0.44
CA ARG A 297 -5.39 40.68 -1.00
C ARG A 297 -6.18 39.77 -0.05
N ILE A 298 -5.85 39.81 1.25
CA ILE A 298 -6.57 39.02 2.26
C ILE A 298 -8.05 39.43 2.31
N LYS A 299 -8.32 40.74 2.26
CA LYS A 299 -9.69 41.27 2.24
C LYS A 299 -10.44 40.89 0.96
N GLU A 300 -9.79 40.96 -0.19
CA GLU A 300 -10.37 40.56 -1.47
C GLU A 300 -10.82 39.08 -1.44
N VAL A 301 -9.93 38.19 -1.01
CA VAL A 301 -10.25 36.75 -0.93
C VAL A 301 -11.38 36.50 0.08
N TYR A 302 -11.33 37.14 1.26
CA TYR A 302 -12.39 37.03 2.26
C TYR A 302 -13.75 37.43 1.70
N GLU A 303 -13.88 38.59 1.06
CA GLU A 303 -15.18 39.03 0.52
C GLU A 303 -15.66 38.11 -0.61
N SER A 304 -14.74 37.53 -1.40
CA SER A 304 -15.10 36.57 -2.46
C SER A 304 -15.60 35.21 -1.94
N ARG A 305 -15.11 34.77 -0.77
CA ARG A 305 -15.42 33.46 -0.14
C ARG A 305 -16.44 33.54 0.99
N LYS A 306 -16.80 34.75 1.41
CA LYS A 306 -17.63 35.05 2.59
C LYS A 306 -18.90 34.22 2.68
N GLU A 307 -19.64 34.11 1.59
CA GLU A 307 -20.92 33.41 1.56
C GLU A 307 -20.76 31.89 1.56
N ALA A 308 -19.69 31.38 0.95
CA ALA A 308 -19.42 29.95 0.84
C ALA A 308 -18.82 29.37 2.13
N ASP A 309 -17.79 30.03 2.67
CA ASP A 309 -16.89 29.41 3.64
C ASP A 309 -17.03 29.96 5.07
N PHE A 310 -17.60 31.17 5.23
CA PHE A 310 -17.63 31.87 6.51
C PHE A 310 -19.03 32.08 7.09
N THR A 311 -20.05 31.44 6.52
CA THR A 311 -21.43 31.49 7.03
C THR A 311 -21.56 30.77 8.36
N LEU A 312 -22.17 31.44 9.33
CA LEU A 312 -22.53 30.91 10.64
C LEU A 312 -24.00 30.46 10.63
N PRO A 313 -24.34 29.41 11.39
CA PRO A 313 -25.73 29.02 11.57
C PRO A 313 -26.56 30.17 12.17
N PRO A 314 -27.85 30.27 11.83
CA PRO A 314 -28.73 31.26 12.43
C PRO A 314 -28.82 31.02 13.94
N LEU A 315 -28.89 32.10 14.72
CA LEU A 315 -29.05 32.02 16.16
C LEU A 315 -30.37 31.33 16.52
N THR A 316 -30.34 30.44 17.51
CA THR A 316 -31.57 29.86 18.06
C THR A 316 -32.44 30.94 18.71
N PRO A 317 -33.77 30.73 18.85
CA PRO A 317 -34.63 31.66 19.58
C PRO A 317 -34.12 31.96 21.00
N GLU A 318 -33.55 30.97 21.68
CA GLU A 318 -33.01 31.09 23.04
C GLU A 318 -31.73 31.94 23.10
N GLU A 319 -30.79 31.73 22.18
CA GLU A 319 -29.57 32.55 22.08
C GLU A 319 -29.89 34.00 21.68
N ARG A 320 -30.93 34.20 20.84
CA ARG A 320 -31.44 35.54 20.51
C ARG A 320 -32.00 36.24 21.74
N LEU A 321 -32.71 35.52 22.61
CA LEU A 321 -33.24 36.05 23.86
C LEU A 321 -32.13 36.42 24.86
N GLN A 322 -31.04 35.65 24.91
CA GLN A 322 -29.88 35.93 25.77
C GLN A 322 -29.04 37.12 25.29
N LEU A 323 -28.98 37.36 23.97
CA LEU A 323 -28.23 38.45 23.35
C LEU A 323 -29.08 39.71 23.10
N SER A 324 -30.39 39.64 23.31
CA SER A 324 -31.28 40.80 23.21
C SER A 324 -31.13 41.69 24.45
N PRO A 325 -30.97 43.02 24.29
CA PRO A 325 -31.10 43.92 25.44
C PRO A 325 -32.49 43.73 26.06
N LEU A 326 -32.56 43.68 27.39
CA LEU A 326 -33.83 43.61 28.13
C LEU A 326 -34.82 44.63 27.55
N PRO A 327 -36.06 44.23 27.22
CA PRO A 327 -37.09 45.16 26.73
C PRO A 327 -37.19 46.36 27.68
N GLN A 328 -37.06 47.59 27.16
CA GLN A 328 -37.21 48.82 27.95
C GLN A 328 -38.59 48.95 28.61
N ASP A 329 -39.56 48.13 28.18
CA ASP A 329 -40.97 48.20 28.57
C ASP A 329 -41.46 47.01 29.40
N LEU A 330 -40.56 46.24 30.05
CA LEU A 330 -40.96 45.16 30.96
C LEU A 330 -41.89 45.60 32.11
N PHE A 331 -42.03 46.92 32.35
CA PHE A 331 -42.90 47.50 33.37
C PHE A 331 -43.79 48.66 32.86
N GLN A 332 -44.00 48.83 31.55
CA GLN A 332 -44.97 49.83 31.09
C GLN A 332 -46.38 49.43 31.52
N GLY A 333 -46.92 50.12 32.54
CA GLY A 333 -48.27 49.93 33.08
C GLY A 333 -48.34 49.53 34.55
N ASP A 334 -47.22 49.27 35.23
CA ASP A 334 -47.21 48.96 36.67
C ASP A 334 -46.99 50.24 37.51
N ALA A 335 -48.05 50.69 38.20
CA ALA A 335 -48.07 51.96 38.93
C ALA A 335 -47.21 51.97 40.22
N GLU A 336 -46.66 50.83 40.64
CA GLU A 336 -45.86 50.73 41.89
C GLU A 336 -44.38 50.34 41.69
N ALA A 337 -43.88 50.25 40.45
CA ALA A 337 -42.49 49.87 40.19
C ALA A 337 -41.48 50.98 40.60
N LYS A 338 -40.94 50.91 41.82
CA LYS A 338 -39.92 51.84 42.36
C LYS A 338 -38.47 51.53 41.91
N LEU A 339 -38.26 50.53 41.06
CA LEU A 339 -36.92 50.05 40.71
C LEU A 339 -36.51 50.26 39.24
N THR A 340 -37.25 51.05 38.45
CA THR A 340 -36.81 51.40 37.10
C THR A 340 -35.73 52.49 37.18
N PRO A 341 -34.46 52.23 36.85
CA PRO A 341 -33.47 53.30 36.77
C PRO A 341 -33.86 54.18 35.58
N LYS A 342 -34.01 55.50 35.81
CA LYS A 342 -34.08 56.46 34.69
C LYS A 342 -32.70 56.52 34.02
N GLY A 343 -32.50 55.67 33.02
CA GLY A 343 -31.36 55.76 32.11
C GLY A 343 -31.54 56.91 31.11
N PRO A 344 -30.45 57.49 30.57
CA PRO A 344 -30.53 58.62 29.66
C PRO A 344 -31.18 58.19 28.34
N ALA A 345 -32.12 59.01 27.86
CA ALA A 345 -32.55 59.01 26.47
C ALA A 345 -31.44 59.68 25.63
N ASP A 346 -30.37 58.94 25.32
CA ASP A 346 -29.66 59.00 24.03
C ASP A 346 -28.38 58.14 24.05
N ALA A 347 -28.16 57.50 22.90
CA ALA A 347 -26.94 56.85 22.39
C ALA A 347 -26.62 55.38 22.79
N ASN A 348 -26.65 54.52 21.77
CA ASN A 348 -26.08 53.16 21.64
C ASN A 348 -26.72 52.00 22.44
N VAL A 349 -27.96 51.66 22.10
CA VAL A 349 -28.44 50.27 22.24
C VAL A 349 -28.23 49.57 20.89
N PRO A 350 -27.45 48.48 20.80
CA PRO A 350 -27.30 47.73 19.55
C PRO A 350 -28.67 47.20 19.08
N PRO A 351 -28.98 47.26 17.78
CA PRO A 351 -30.22 46.69 17.25
C PRO A 351 -30.28 45.19 17.54
N ALA A 352 -31.51 44.65 17.71
CA ALA A 352 -31.72 43.22 17.85
C ALA A 352 -31.01 42.45 16.72
N PRO A 353 -30.34 41.31 17.00
CA PRO A 353 -29.57 40.60 15.98
C PRO A 353 -30.48 40.20 14.80
N ALA A 354 -30.11 40.66 13.60
CA ALA A 354 -30.89 40.48 12.38
C ALA A 354 -31.08 38.99 12.01
N GLU A 355 -32.22 38.65 11.40
CA GLU A 355 -32.60 37.28 10.98
C GLU A 355 -31.84 36.75 9.75
N GLY A 356 -30.75 37.40 9.33
CA GLY A 356 -29.96 37.03 8.16
C GLY A 356 -28.80 36.07 8.45
N PRO A 357 -28.18 35.48 7.40
CA PRO A 357 -26.94 34.72 7.54
C PRO A 357 -25.88 35.62 8.17
N ARG A 358 -25.28 35.13 9.25
CA ARG A 358 -24.16 35.79 9.92
C ARG A 358 -22.88 35.23 9.33
N PHE A 359 -21.83 36.04 9.28
CA PHE A 359 -20.53 35.59 8.80
C PHE A 359 -19.49 35.77 9.90
N ARG A 360 -18.48 34.89 9.95
CA ARG A 360 -17.26 35.15 10.73
C ARG A 360 -16.59 36.40 10.18
N THR A 361 -16.09 37.25 11.05
CA THR A 361 -15.42 38.51 10.65
C THR A 361 -14.03 38.24 10.07
N LEU A 362 -13.54 39.15 9.23
CA LEU A 362 -12.19 39.07 8.66
C LEU A 362 -11.10 38.91 9.74
N GLU A 363 -11.25 39.57 10.89
CA GLU A 363 -10.29 39.48 11.99
C GLU A 363 -10.25 38.06 12.60
N GLU A 364 -11.41 37.43 12.79
CA GLU A 364 -11.53 36.08 13.35
C GLU A 364 -10.92 35.01 12.43
N VAL A 365 -11.01 35.18 11.11
CA VAL A 365 -10.51 34.19 10.13
C VAL A 365 -9.18 34.58 9.49
N ARG A 366 -8.60 35.73 9.84
CA ARG A 366 -7.41 36.29 9.17
C ARG A 366 -6.24 35.31 9.14
N SER A 367 -5.91 34.69 10.26
CA SER A 367 -4.78 33.77 10.37
C SER A 367 -4.98 32.53 9.50
N SER A 368 -6.17 31.92 9.54
CA SER A 368 -6.53 30.78 8.70
C SER A 368 -6.54 31.13 7.21
N LEU A 369 -7.06 32.31 6.85
CA LEU A 369 -7.06 32.80 5.48
C LEU A 369 -5.65 33.03 4.94
N VAL A 370 -4.76 33.63 5.73
CA VAL A 370 -3.35 33.81 5.32
C VAL A 370 -2.71 32.45 5.03
N GLU A 371 -2.95 31.46 5.87
CA GLU A 371 -2.42 30.11 5.70
C GLU A 371 -2.99 29.41 4.46
N GLU A 372 -4.31 29.51 4.24
CA GLU A 372 -5.01 28.93 3.10
C GLU A 372 -4.58 29.56 1.78
N ILE A 373 -4.60 30.89 1.68
CA ILE A 373 -4.16 31.64 0.50
C ILE A 373 -2.71 31.29 0.17
N SER A 374 -1.84 31.27 1.18
CA SER A 374 -0.43 30.98 0.98
C SER A 374 -0.18 29.57 0.48
N ARG A 375 -0.94 28.57 0.97
CA ARG A 375 -0.86 27.19 0.47
C ARG A 375 -1.40 27.04 -0.95
N GLU A 376 -2.51 27.70 -1.25
CA GLU A 376 -3.12 27.67 -2.59
C GLU A 376 -2.23 28.33 -3.63
N GLU A 377 -1.72 29.53 -3.33
CA GLU A 377 -0.79 30.24 -4.21
C GLU A 377 0.55 29.51 -4.35
N ALA A 378 1.07 28.89 -3.27
CA ALA A 378 2.27 28.04 -3.36
C ALA A 378 2.07 26.85 -4.29
N ARG A 379 0.90 26.20 -4.21
CA ARG A 379 0.53 25.08 -5.10
C ARG A 379 0.50 25.54 -6.55
N ASN A 380 -0.20 26.65 -6.82
CA ASN A 380 -0.32 27.21 -8.17
C ASN A 380 1.05 27.61 -8.74
N GLU A 381 1.94 28.19 -7.91
CA GLU A 381 3.30 28.52 -8.33
C GLU A 381 4.10 27.27 -8.71
N ILE A 382 4.06 26.23 -7.88
CA ILE A 382 4.77 24.97 -8.14
C ILE A 382 4.19 24.28 -9.38
N ASP A 383 2.86 24.23 -9.53
CA ASP A 383 2.21 23.64 -10.70
C ASP A 383 2.60 24.34 -11.99
N ARG A 384 2.67 25.67 -11.97
CA ARG A 384 3.16 26.45 -13.11
C ARG A 384 4.60 26.10 -13.46
N LYS A 385 5.50 26.05 -12.47
CA LYS A 385 6.92 25.70 -12.67
C LYS A 385 7.09 24.27 -13.20
N PHE A 386 6.36 23.30 -12.64
CA PHE A 386 6.39 21.92 -13.10
C PHE A 386 5.79 21.75 -14.49
N SER A 387 4.73 22.49 -14.81
CA SER A 387 4.14 22.48 -16.16
C SER A 387 5.11 23.07 -17.18
N GLU A 388 5.80 24.17 -16.88
CA GLU A 388 6.82 24.75 -17.76
C GLU A 388 7.94 23.72 -18.05
N LEU A 389 8.48 23.06 -17.01
CA LEU A 389 9.48 22.00 -17.19
C LEU A 389 8.97 20.82 -18.02
N ARG A 390 7.74 20.38 -17.75
CA ARG A 390 7.14 19.24 -18.44
C ARG A 390 6.99 19.55 -19.92
N GLU A 391 6.37 20.67 -20.26
CA GLU A 391 6.04 21.02 -21.64
C GLU A 391 7.28 21.45 -22.45
N GLU A 392 8.23 22.17 -21.85
CA GLU A 392 9.36 22.73 -22.61
C GLU A 392 10.59 21.80 -22.66
N VAL A 393 10.73 20.89 -21.69
CA VAL A 393 11.95 20.07 -21.55
C VAL A 393 11.66 18.58 -21.60
N MET A 394 10.71 18.10 -20.79
CA MET A 394 10.52 16.65 -20.59
C MET A 394 9.71 16.00 -21.71
N ASN A 395 8.52 16.54 -22.03
CA ASN A 395 7.64 16.02 -23.09
C ASN A 395 8.34 16.00 -24.46
N PRO A 396 9.05 17.06 -24.90
CA PRO A 396 9.72 17.03 -26.21
C PRO A 396 10.74 15.89 -26.34
N PHE A 397 11.43 15.54 -25.24
CA PHE A 397 12.33 14.40 -25.23
C PHE A 397 11.56 13.07 -25.23
N ALA A 398 10.57 12.93 -24.35
CA ALA A 398 9.73 11.73 -24.28
C ALA A 398 9.05 11.42 -25.62
N ASP A 399 8.50 12.43 -26.28
CA ASP A 399 7.87 12.33 -27.60
C ASP A 399 8.88 11.90 -28.67
N SER A 400 10.13 12.40 -28.59
CA SER A 400 11.19 12.01 -29.53
C SER A 400 11.59 10.54 -29.36
N VAL A 401 11.56 10.00 -28.14
CA VAL A 401 11.82 8.59 -27.86
C VAL A 401 10.65 7.74 -28.39
N ALA A 402 9.42 8.09 -28.03
CA ALA A 402 8.21 7.38 -28.45
C ALA A 402 8.07 7.31 -29.97
N ALA A 403 8.42 8.37 -30.70
CA ALA A 403 8.39 8.39 -32.15
C ALA A 403 9.38 7.40 -32.80
N VAL A 404 10.57 7.23 -32.20
CA VAL A 404 11.57 6.26 -32.69
C VAL A 404 11.17 4.83 -32.33
N GLU A 405 10.58 4.61 -31.15
CA GLU A 405 10.04 3.30 -30.76
C GLU A 405 8.91 2.86 -31.70
N GLU A 406 7.96 3.73 -32.00
CA GLU A 406 6.86 3.44 -32.93
C GLU A 406 7.37 3.09 -34.34
N GLU A 407 8.39 3.80 -34.82
CA GLU A 407 9.02 3.49 -36.11
C GLU A 407 9.75 2.14 -36.10
N ASN A 408 10.46 1.82 -35.01
CA ASN A 408 11.14 0.54 -34.86
C ASN A 408 10.15 -0.63 -34.78
N ASP A 409 9.05 -0.47 -34.04
CA ASP A 409 8.01 -1.49 -33.92
C ASP A 409 7.31 -1.71 -35.27
N ALA A 410 7.00 -0.65 -36.01
CA ALA A 410 6.46 -0.76 -37.37
C ALA A 410 7.43 -1.49 -38.32
N ALA A 411 8.74 -1.18 -38.25
CA ALA A 411 9.75 -1.85 -39.06
C ALA A 411 9.85 -3.35 -38.74
N ARG A 412 9.74 -3.73 -37.45
CA ARG A 412 9.73 -5.13 -37.00
C ARG A 412 8.51 -5.89 -37.50
N ASP A 413 7.33 -5.28 -37.43
CA ASP A 413 6.08 -5.85 -37.96
C ASP A 413 6.15 -6.10 -39.47
N GLU A 414 6.87 -5.25 -40.20
CA GLU A 414 7.13 -5.40 -41.64
C GLU A 414 8.29 -6.36 -41.97
N GLY A 415 8.96 -6.93 -40.96
CA GLY A 415 10.10 -7.83 -41.14
C GLY A 415 11.36 -7.14 -41.68
N LEU A 416 11.45 -5.81 -41.54
CA LEU A 416 12.59 -5.02 -41.96
C LEU A 416 13.69 -5.06 -40.88
N ALA A 417 14.93 -5.31 -41.30
CA ALA A 417 16.07 -5.29 -40.39
C ALA A 417 16.56 -3.84 -40.17
N GLY A 418 16.31 -3.28 -38.99
CA GLY A 418 16.91 -2.02 -38.59
C GLY A 418 16.24 -1.40 -37.37
N ASP A 419 16.80 -1.64 -36.18
CA ASP A 419 16.47 -0.85 -34.99
C ASP A 419 17.23 0.49 -35.08
N LYS A 420 16.51 1.59 -35.31
CA LYS A 420 17.09 2.92 -35.15
C LYS A 420 17.47 3.14 -33.68
N PRO A 421 18.65 3.71 -33.39
CA PRO A 421 19.05 3.98 -32.02
C PRO A 421 18.12 5.04 -31.41
N LEU A 422 17.72 4.81 -30.15
CA LEU A 422 16.92 5.78 -29.40
C LEU A 422 17.69 7.10 -29.20
N PRO A 423 17.00 8.24 -29.14
CA PRO A 423 17.60 9.52 -28.79
C PRO A 423 18.36 9.42 -27.46
N ARG A 424 19.61 9.93 -27.43
CA ARG A 424 20.40 9.93 -26.20
C ARG A 424 19.91 11.02 -25.26
N TYR A 425 19.50 10.63 -24.06
CA TYR A 425 19.14 11.55 -23.00
C TYR A 425 20.36 12.30 -22.44
N ASP A 426 20.23 13.61 -22.25
CA ASP A 426 21.22 14.47 -21.60
C ASP A 426 20.51 15.39 -20.60
N SER A 427 20.84 15.23 -19.31
CA SER A 427 20.24 15.98 -18.21
C SER A 427 20.65 17.46 -18.18
N ALA A 428 21.62 17.91 -19.00
CA ALA A 428 22.13 19.28 -18.95
C ALA A 428 21.02 20.35 -19.15
N LYS A 429 20.13 20.13 -20.13
CA LYS A 429 18.99 21.03 -20.38
C LYS A 429 18.00 21.06 -19.22
N LEU A 430 17.74 19.89 -18.62
CA LEU A 430 16.86 19.79 -17.46
C LEU A 430 17.45 20.52 -16.25
N ILE A 431 18.73 20.31 -15.96
CA ILE A 431 19.43 20.96 -14.85
C ILE A 431 19.42 22.48 -15.01
N GLU A 432 19.65 23.00 -16.23
CA GLU A 432 19.59 24.44 -16.51
C GLU A 432 18.18 25.01 -16.26
N ALA A 433 17.14 24.34 -16.76
CA ALA A 433 15.76 24.76 -16.57
C ALA A 433 15.32 24.70 -15.10
N VAL A 434 15.70 23.64 -14.38
CA VAL A 434 15.44 23.48 -12.94
C VAL A 434 16.07 24.62 -12.14
N LYS A 435 17.33 24.98 -12.46
CA LYS A 435 18.03 26.09 -11.82
C LYS A 435 17.34 27.43 -12.11
N LYS A 436 16.91 27.67 -13.35
CA LYS A 436 16.17 28.89 -13.75
C LYS A 436 14.86 29.05 -12.97
N LEU A 437 14.20 27.93 -12.66
CA LEU A 437 12.92 27.91 -11.95
C LEU A 437 13.04 27.83 -10.42
N GLU A 438 14.27 27.88 -9.90
CA GLU A 438 14.57 27.79 -8.46
C GLU A 438 14.02 26.49 -7.83
N LEU A 439 14.09 25.40 -8.58
CA LEU A 439 13.70 24.06 -8.14
C LEU A 439 14.96 23.25 -7.77
N THR A 440 14.76 22.15 -7.04
CA THR A 440 15.86 21.25 -6.65
C THR A 440 15.92 20.07 -7.62
N TYR A 441 17.13 19.68 -8.02
CA TYR A 441 17.38 18.52 -8.89
C TYR A 441 18.17 17.45 -8.14
N GLU A 442 17.71 16.21 -8.21
CA GLU A 442 18.35 15.03 -7.62
C GLU A 442 18.38 13.89 -8.65
N LYS A 443 19.46 13.11 -8.66
CA LYS A 443 19.61 11.92 -9.51
C LYS A 443 20.09 10.75 -8.65
N THR A 444 19.39 9.63 -8.72
CA THR A 444 19.75 8.43 -7.97
C THR A 444 20.84 7.65 -8.67
N SER A 445 21.46 6.69 -7.98
CA SER A 445 22.12 5.60 -8.69
C SER A 445 21.06 4.63 -9.25
N ALA A 446 21.49 3.63 -10.02
CA ALA A 446 20.57 2.57 -10.45
C ALA A 446 20.23 1.72 -9.22
N ILE A 447 18.96 1.73 -8.78
CA ILE A 447 18.48 1.09 -7.56
C ILE A 447 17.50 -0.05 -7.88
N SER A 448 17.52 -1.10 -7.08
CA SER A 448 16.53 -2.19 -7.12
C SER A 448 15.37 -1.94 -6.18
N SER A 449 14.26 -2.67 -6.38
CA SER A 449 13.06 -2.53 -5.54
C SER A 449 13.31 -2.87 -4.06
N GLU A 450 14.15 -3.86 -3.80
CA GLU A 450 14.58 -4.24 -2.44
C GLU A 450 15.41 -3.12 -1.78
N GLU A 451 16.35 -2.52 -2.52
CA GLU A 451 17.16 -1.40 -2.03
C GLU A 451 16.30 -0.15 -1.77
N ALA A 452 15.35 0.13 -2.66
CA ALA A 452 14.43 1.27 -2.53
C ALA A 452 13.45 1.13 -1.36
N SER A 453 13.10 -0.10 -0.98
CA SER A 453 12.17 -0.41 0.11
C SER A 453 12.87 -0.64 1.45
N ALA A 454 14.21 -0.60 1.47
CA ALA A 454 14.98 -0.84 2.68
C ALA A 454 14.88 0.31 3.69
N PRO A 455 15.00 0.07 5.00
CA PRO A 455 14.93 1.13 6.02
C PRO A 455 16.01 2.22 5.87
N ASP A 456 17.16 1.88 5.29
CA ASP A 456 18.28 2.76 4.98
C ASP A 456 18.23 3.37 3.57
N ALA A 457 17.19 3.06 2.77
CA ALA A 457 16.97 3.67 1.46
C ALA A 457 16.89 5.20 1.53
N VAL A 458 16.55 5.75 2.70
CA VAL A 458 16.55 7.19 3.01
C VAL A 458 17.91 7.84 2.72
N LEU A 459 19.04 7.12 2.81
CA LEU A 459 20.35 7.67 2.49
C LEU A 459 20.52 8.00 1.00
N GLU A 460 19.87 7.23 0.13
CA GLU A 460 19.99 7.39 -1.32
C GLU A 460 18.78 8.10 -1.95
N LEU A 461 17.57 7.84 -1.43
CA LEU A 461 16.31 8.40 -1.93
C LEU A 461 15.80 9.59 -1.12
N GLY A 462 16.32 9.81 0.10
CA GLY A 462 15.83 10.88 0.97
C GLY A 462 14.31 10.79 1.20
N ALA A 463 13.64 11.94 1.09
CA ALA A 463 12.19 12.03 1.24
C ALA A 463 11.38 11.52 0.03
N ILE A 464 12.03 11.12 -1.08
CA ILE A 464 11.35 10.52 -2.24
C ILE A 464 10.76 9.16 -1.88
N ALA A 465 11.40 8.39 -0.99
CA ALA A 465 10.95 7.06 -0.60
C ALA A 465 9.52 7.05 -0.02
N ASP A 466 9.14 8.13 0.68
CA ASP A 466 7.82 8.30 1.29
C ASP A 466 6.82 9.04 0.39
N ALA A 467 7.23 9.41 -0.83
CA ALA A 467 6.36 10.09 -1.78
C ALA A 467 5.32 9.14 -2.36
N ARG A 468 4.14 9.68 -2.68
CA ARG A 468 3.04 8.92 -3.26
C ARG A 468 2.54 9.56 -4.53
N LEU A 469 2.03 8.75 -5.45
CA LEU A 469 1.52 9.19 -6.74
C LEU A 469 0.39 10.22 -6.53
N GLY A 470 0.47 11.33 -7.26
CA GLY A 470 -0.56 12.37 -7.24
C GLY A 470 -0.09 13.70 -6.67
N THR A 471 -1.01 14.67 -6.67
CA THR A 471 -0.75 16.08 -6.37
C THR A 471 -1.34 16.54 -5.05
N GLU A 472 -2.30 15.80 -4.48
CA GLU A 472 -3.03 16.20 -3.29
C GLU A 472 -3.00 15.10 -2.22
N ILE A 473 -2.80 15.49 -0.96
CA ILE A 473 -2.70 14.57 0.18
C ILE A 473 -3.95 13.67 0.32
N GLY A 474 -5.13 14.18 -0.05
CA GLY A 474 -6.40 13.47 0.03
C GLY A 474 -6.65 12.42 -1.05
N ASP A 475 -5.85 12.42 -2.13
CA ASP A 475 -6.00 11.53 -3.29
C ASP A 475 -4.64 10.87 -3.68
N LEU A 476 -3.77 10.66 -2.68
CA LEU A 476 -2.48 10.03 -2.92
C LEU A 476 -2.66 8.55 -3.24
N GLY A 477 -2.21 8.16 -4.42
CA GLY A 477 -2.19 6.78 -4.91
C GLY A 477 -1.05 5.97 -4.29
N GLU A 478 -0.52 5.04 -5.09
CA GLU A 478 0.54 4.12 -4.67
C GLU A 478 1.82 4.84 -4.25
N ASN A 479 2.63 4.17 -3.42
CA ASN A 479 3.92 4.71 -3.02
C ASN A 479 4.92 4.73 -4.19
N PHE A 480 5.91 5.62 -4.09
CA PHE A 480 6.95 5.78 -5.10
C PHE A 480 7.60 4.45 -5.50
N THR A 481 7.93 3.60 -4.53
CA THR A 481 8.63 2.33 -4.80
C THR A 481 7.77 1.30 -5.52
N THR A 482 6.46 1.25 -5.31
CA THR A 482 5.58 0.36 -6.09
C THR A 482 5.42 0.89 -7.50
N GLU A 483 5.19 2.19 -7.64
CA GLU A 483 4.90 2.83 -8.92
C GLU A 483 6.10 2.81 -9.88
N ILE A 484 7.29 3.20 -9.41
CA ILE A 484 8.47 3.35 -10.29
C ILE A 484 8.97 2.00 -10.86
N PHE A 485 8.76 0.91 -10.12
CA PHE A 485 9.13 -0.45 -10.54
C PHE A 485 7.99 -1.17 -11.28
N ALA A 486 6.81 -0.56 -11.41
CA ALA A 486 5.73 -1.11 -12.20
C ALA A 486 6.12 -1.17 -13.69
N GLU A 487 5.71 -2.23 -14.39
CA GLU A 487 5.91 -2.37 -15.83
C GLU A 487 5.16 -1.29 -16.63
N SER A 488 4.07 -0.76 -16.08
CA SER A 488 3.32 0.37 -16.65
C SER A 488 4.11 1.68 -16.63
N PHE A 489 5.09 1.82 -15.74
CA PHE A 489 5.88 3.05 -15.62
C PHE A 489 7.02 3.06 -16.64
N ARG A 490 6.80 3.74 -17.76
CA ARG A 490 7.76 3.83 -18.86
C ARG A 490 8.90 4.80 -18.57
N GLU A 491 10.05 4.57 -19.21
CA GLU A 491 11.15 5.53 -19.22
C GLU A 491 10.67 6.88 -19.77
N PHE A 492 11.26 7.96 -19.27
CA PHE A 492 10.99 9.34 -19.66
C PHE A 492 9.53 9.78 -19.54
N THR A 493 8.72 9.12 -18.70
CA THR A 493 7.36 9.57 -18.39
C THR A 493 7.37 10.47 -17.15
N PRO A 494 7.19 11.81 -17.30
CA PRO A 494 7.16 12.73 -16.17
C PRO A 494 5.93 12.50 -15.30
N THR A 495 6.15 12.09 -14.06
CA THR A 495 5.08 11.72 -13.14
C THR A 495 5.18 12.51 -11.83
N LEU A 496 4.04 12.94 -11.30
CA LEU A 496 3.99 13.73 -10.07
C LEU A 496 3.82 12.84 -8.84
N PHE A 497 4.66 13.09 -7.85
CA PHE A 497 4.58 12.48 -6.53
C PHE A 497 4.54 13.57 -5.46
N THR A 498 3.86 13.30 -4.35
CA THR A 498 3.74 14.21 -3.22
C THR A 498 3.96 13.45 -1.91
N THR A 499 4.76 14.03 -1.01
CA THR A 499 4.92 13.48 0.34
C THR A 499 3.85 14.00 1.28
N VAL A 500 3.61 13.30 2.39
CA VAL A 500 2.72 13.76 3.46
C VAL A 500 3.14 15.14 4.01
N GLY A 501 4.45 15.42 4.00
CA GLY A 501 4.99 16.73 4.40
C GLY A 501 4.74 17.86 3.41
N GLY A 502 4.06 17.62 2.29
CA GLY A 502 3.74 18.63 1.27
C GLY A 502 4.90 18.93 0.31
N ARG A 503 6.00 18.16 0.37
CA ARG A 503 7.06 18.25 -0.65
C ARG A 503 6.58 17.55 -1.91
N ARG A 504 6.71 18.23 -3.05
CA ARG A 504 6.24 17.74 -4.34
C ARG A 504 7.43 17.40 -5.22
N TYR A 505 7.28 16.33 -5.98
CA TYR A 505 8.28 15.79 -6.86
C TYR A 505 7.69 15.61 -8.26
N MET A 506 8.47 15.96 -9.28
CA MET A 506 8.28 15.50 -10.65
C MET A 506 9.43 14.56 -10.98
N ILE A 507 9.10 13.30 -11.22
CA ILE A 507 10.07 12.22 -11.36
C ILE A 507 9.85 11.53 -12.69
N TRP A 508 10.94 11.14 -13.33
CA TRP A 508 10.89 10.17 -14.43
C TRP A 508 12.03 9.17 -14.31
N LYS A 509 11.82 8.01 -14.94
CA LYS A 509 12.80 6.95 -15.04
C LYS A 509 13.71 7.24 -16.23
N VAL A 510 15.02 7.32 -15.99
CA VAL A 510 16.02 7.64 -17.03
C VAL A 510 16.80 6.41 -17.51
N ALA A 511 16.74 5.32 -16.74
CA ALA A 511 17.23 4.01 -17.14
C ALA A 511 16.44 2.91 -16.41
N ASP A 512 16.15 1.83 -17.12
CA ASP A 512 15.44 0.65 -16.66
C ASP A 512 16.19 -0.62 -17.11
N GLU A 513 17.09 -1.08 -16.26
CA GLU A 513 17.82 -2.32 -16.51
C GLU A 513 16.97 -3.50 -16.06
N ALA A 514 16.48 -4.26 -17.04
CA ALA A 514 15.73 -5.48 -16.78
C ALA A 514 16.54 -6.46 -15.91
N ALA A 515 15.83 -7.18 -15.04
CA ALA A 515 16.44 -8.22 -14.24
C ALA A 515 17.01 -9.31 -15.16
N HIS A 516 18.25 -9.70 -14.96
CA HIS A 516 18.90 -10.67 -15.83
C HIS A 516 19.87 -11.55 -15.04
N VAL A 517 20.15 -12.72 -15.61
CA VAL A 517 21.14 -13.66 -15.07
C VAL A 517 22.49 -13.31 -15.67
N PRO A 518 23.46 -12.80 -14.88
CA PRO A 518 24.81 -12.52 -15.39
C PRO A 518 25.49 -13.83 -15.80
N THR A 519 26.40 -13.78 -16.75
CA THR A 519 27.22 -14.95 -17.11
C THR A 519 28.12 -15.39 -15.95
N PHE A 520 28.60 -16.63 -15.99
CA PHE A 520 29.50 -17.13 -14.94
C PHE A 520 30.75 -16.24 -14.76
N GLU A 521 31.35 -15.76 -15.85
CA GLU A 521 32.54 -14.90 -15.79
C GLU A 521 32.25 -13.55 -15.14
N GLU A 522 31.08 -12.96 -15.41
CA GLU A 522 30.63 -11.71 -14.78
C GLU A 522 30.30 -11.91 -13.29
N ALA A 523 29.65 -13.03 -12.96
CA ALA A 523 29.25 -13.36 -11.60
C ALA A 523 30.40 -13.89 -10.73
N LYS A 524 31.51 -14.33 -11.34
CA LYS A 524 32.61 -15.05 -10.67
C LYS A 524 33.11 -14.35 -9.39
N PRO A 525 33.35 -13.02 -9.35
CA PRO A 525 33.80 -12.36 -8.12
C PRO A 525 32.77 -12.47 -6.99
N THR A 526 31.48 -12.32 -7.31
CA THR A 526 30.37 -12.43 -6.36
C THR A 526 30.20 -13.86 -5.86
N VAL A 527 30.31 -14.84 -6.78
CA VAL A 527 30.25 -16.27 -6.46
C VAL A 527 31.41 -16.68 -5.56
N GLU A 528 32.64 -16.22 -5.84
CA GLU A 528 33.82 -16.45 -5.00
C GLU A 528 33.67 -15.86 -3.61
N ALA A 529 33.16 -14.62 -3.51
CA ALA A 529 32.90 -13.97 -2.23
C ALA A 529 31.86 -14.74 -1.41
N TYR A 530 30.75 -15.16 -2.04
CA TYR A 530 29.74 -15.97 -1.38
C TYR A 530 30.28 -17.34 -0.97
N TRP A 531 31.06 -18.01 -1.82
CA TRP A 531 31.67 -19.31 -1.48
C TRP A 531 32.54 -19.19 -0.23
N LYS A 532 33.40 -18.16 -0.17
CA LYS A 532 34.25 -17.89 1.00
C LYS A 532 33.41 -17.66 2.24
N LEU A 533 32.35 -16.85 2.13
CA LEU A 533 31.41 -16.62 3.22
C LEU A 533 30.72 -17.91 3.67
N SER A 534 30.31 -18.78 2.73
CA SER A 534 29.68 -20.07 3.03
C SER A 534 30.61 -21.01 3.78
N LYS A 535 31.89 -21.09 3.40
CA LYS A 535 32.89 -21.88 4.13
C LYS A 535 33.25 -21.28 5.48
N ALA A 536 33.30 -19.96 5.58
CA ALA A 536 33.46 -19.29 6.87
C ALA A 536 32.27 -19.56 7.80
N ARG A 537 31.03 -19.64 7.27
CA ARG A 537 29.83 -20.02 8.03
C ARG A 537 29.96 -21.42 8.62
N GLU A 538 30.38 -22.40 7.84
CA GLU A 538 30.62 -23.78 8.31
C GLU A 538 31.63 -23.82 9.47
N LEU A 539 32.71 -23.05 9.37
CA LEU A 539 33.73 -22.95 10.42
C LEU A 539 33.21 -22.26 11.70
N ALA A 540 32.49 -21.15 11.54
CA ALA A 540 31.89 -20.41 12.66
C ALA A 540 30.85 -21.27 13.40
N GLU A 541 30.01 -22.00 12.67
CA GLU A 541 29.03 -22.91 13.25
C GLU A 541 29.71 -24.05 14.02
N LYS A 542 30.77 -24.64 13.45
CA LYS A 542 31.54 -25.70 14.11
C LYS A 542 32.20 -25.22 15.40
N ASP A 543 32.79 -24.03 15.39
CA ASP A 543 33.38 -23.41 16.58
C ASP A 543 32.32 -23.10 17.64
N ALA A 544 31.16 -22.58 17.23
CA ALA A 544 30.03 -22.32 18.12
C ALA A 544 29.51 -23.62 18.75
N LYS A 545 29.38 -24.71 17.97
CA LYS A 545 29.02 -26.04 18.48
C LYS A 545 30.06 -26.59 19.46
N THR A 546 31.34 -26.46 19.14
CA THR A 546 32.43 -26.87 20.04
C THR A 546 32.39 -26.11 21.36
N PHE A 547 32.12 -24.80 21.31
CA PHE A 547 31.91 -24.00 22.52
C PHE A 547 30.68 -24.46 23.30
N ALA A 548 29.55 -24.68 22.63
CA ALA A 548 28.33 -25.17 23.28
C ALA A 548 28.53 -26.54 23.96
N ASP A 549 29.30 -27.43 23.36
CA ASP A 549 29.63 -28.73 23.96
C ASP A 549 30.54 -28.57 25.19
N ALA A 550 31.48 -27.62 25.17
CA ALA A 550 32.26 -27.26 26.35
C ALA A 550 31.37 -26.69 27.48
N VAL A 551 30.34 -25.91 27.14
CA VAL A 551 29.36 -25.41 28.12
C VAL A 551 28.53 -26.55 28.70
N LYS A 552 28.05 -27.49 27.87
CA LYS A 552 27.34 -28.70 28.36
C LYS A 552 28.21 -29.54 29.29
N ALA A 553 29.49 -29.71 28.97
CA ALA A 553 30.46 -30.41 29.82
C ALA A 553 30.72 -29.70 31.16
N LYS A 554 30.35 -28.43 31.28
CA LYS A 554 30.40 -27.61 32.50
C LYS A 554 29.02 -27.36 33.10
N ASP A 555 28.10 -28.32 32.96
CA ASP A 555 26.75 -28.26 33.56
C ASP A 555 25.95 -27.01 33.13
N GLY A 556 26.15 -26.56 31.88
CA GLY A 556 25.45 -25.41 31.32
C GLY A 556 26.00 -24.04 31.74
N ASP A 557 27.14 -23.99 32.46
CA ASP A 557 27.75 -22.73 32.89
C ASP A 557 28.48 -22.03 31.73
N LEU A 558 27.70 -21.31 30.92
CA LEU A 558 28.19 -20.53 29.79
C LEU A 558 29.22 -19.48 30.23
N LYS A 559 29.05 -18.88 31.41
CA LYS A 559 29.93 -17.83 31.92
C LYS A 559 31.32 -18.38 32.25
N ALA A 560 31.39 -19.51 32.94
CA ALA A 560 32.68 -20.13 33.28
C ALA A 560 33.49 -20.50 32.02
N VAL A 561 32.84 -21.00 30.96
CA VAL A 561 33.52 -21.33 29.70
C VAL A 561 33.91 -20.05 28.94
N ALA A 562 33.04 -19.06 28.88
CA ALA A 562 33.33 -17.78 28.23
C ALA A 562 34.51 -17.06 28.88
N ASP A 563 34.54 -16.97 30.21
CA ASP A 563 35.64 -16.34 30.97
C ASP A 563 36.96 -17.10 30.76
N GLY A 564 36.91 -18.43 30.79
CA GLY A 564 38.08 -19.29 30.54
C GLY A 564 38.65 -19.15 29.12
N GLN A 565 37.81 -18.85 28.14
CA GLN A 565 38.21 -18.62 26.75
C GLN A 565 38.30 -17.12 26.37
N LYS A 566 38.15 -16.21 27.34
CA LYS A 566 38.15 -14.74 27.15
C LYS A 566 37.15 -14.27 26.07
N LYS A 567 35.97 -14.89 26.03
CA LYS A 567 34.86 -14.53 25.14
C LYS A 567 33.95 -13.52 25.83
N GLN A 568 33.49 -12.51 25.09
CA GLN A 568 32.51 -11.55 25.59
C GLN A 568 31.13 -12.19 25.66
N ILE A 569 30.45 -12.00 26.80
CA ILE A 569 29.05 -12.38 26.99
C ILE A 569 28.18 -11.15 26.73
N ILE A 570 27.21 -11.29 25.84
CA ILE A 570 26.16 -10.31 25.60
C ILE A 570 24.94 -10.74 26.41
N VAL A 571 24.45 -9.87 27.29
CA VAL A 571 23.23 -10.12 28.07
C VAL A 571 22.12 -9.27 27.50
N THR A 572 21.01 -9.89 27.13
CA THR A 572 19.88 -9.18 26.50
C THR A 572 18.90 -8.65 27.55
N ALA A 573 18.21 -7.56 27.23
CA ALA A 573 17.03 -7.16 27.96
C ALA A 573 15.94 -8.26 27.92
N PRO A 574 15.08 -8.36 28.96
CA PRO A 574 13.95 -9.28 28.93
C PRO A 574 12.99 -8.92 27.78
N THR A 575 12.67 -9.88 26.93
CA THR A 575 11.77 -9.69 25.79
C THR A 575 10.79 -10.86 25.69
N SER A 576 9.59 -10.61 25.15
CA SER A 576 8.57 -11.63 24.89
C SER A 576 8.66 -12.13 23.45
N LYS A 577 8.21 -13.36 23.19
CA LYS A 577 8.21 -13.94 21.84
C LYS A 577 7.33 -13.14 20.87
N ILE A 578 6.21 -12.65 21.38
CA ILE A 578 5.26 -11.82 20.66
C ILE A 578 5.03 -10.54 21.46
N ILE A 579 5.10 -9.39 20.79
CA ILE A 579 4.82 -8.08 21.37
C ILE A 579 3.48 -7.62 20.82
N PRO A 580 2.42 -7.54 21.65
CA PRO A 580 1.15 -6.98 21.21
C PRO A 580 1.32 -5.48 20.95
N SER A 581 0.72 -4.99 19.86
CA SER A 581 0.63 -3.55 19.62
C SER A 581 -0.39 -2.93 20.58
N SER A 582 -0.03 -1.79 21.20
CA SER A 582 -0.95 -1.02 22.04
C SER A 582 -2.03 -0.28 21.25
N PHE A 583 -1.85 -0.13 19.93
CA PHE A 583 -2.69 0.69 19.07
C PHE A 583 -3.43 -0.09 17.97
N SER A 584 -3.08 -1.35 17.73
CA SER A 584 -3.68 -2.18 16.68
C SER A 584 -3.82 -3.63 17.16
N ALA A 585 -4.71 -4.39 16.52
CA ALA A 585 -4.81 -5.84 16.72
C ALA A 585 -3.61 -6.62 16.16
N THR A 586 -2.64 -5.93 15.54
CA THR A 586 -1.45 -6.56 14.98
C THR A 586 -0.46 -6.89 16.10
N VAL A 587 0.10 -8.09 16.01
CA VAL A 587 1.20 -8.54 16.86
C VAL A 587 2.50 -8.42 16.08
N ARG A 588 3.60 -8.09 16.76
CA ARG A 588 4.94 -8.12 16.18
C ARG A 588 5.76 -9.23 16.84
N GLU A 589 6.61 -9.88 16.06
CA GLU A 589 7.60 -10.80 16.63
C GLU A 589 8.57 -10.01 17.51
N GLY A 590 8.87 -10.55 18.69
CA GLY A 590 9.93 -10.02 19.53
C GLY A 590 11.30 -10.31 18.94
N THR A 591 12.29 -9.51 19.32
CA THR A 591 13.69 -9.71 18.95
C THR A 591 14.60 -9.31 20.11
N PHE A 592 15.83 -9.85 20.10
CA PHE A 592 16.89 -9.43 21.01
C PHE A 592 17.64 -8.25 20.39
N LEU A 593 17.40 -7.04 20.90
CA LEU A 593 17.96 -5.80 20.32
C LEU A 593 19.48 -5.71 20.44
N GLU A 594 20.07 -6.39 21.42
CA GLU A 594 21.51 -6.43 21.64
C GLU A 594 22.22 -7.44 20.72
N LEU A 595 21.47 -8.30 20.02
CA LEU A 595 22.00 -9.29 19.08
C LEU A 595 21.75 -8.81 17.65
N ASN A 596 22.78 -8.89 16.80
CA ASN A 596 22.72 -8.39 15.44
C ASN A 596 21.80 -9.29 14.60
N GLU A 597 20.65 -8.76 14.18
CA GLU A 597 19.65 -9.46 13.36
C GLU A 597 19.29 -10.85 13.90
N ALA A 598 19.05 -10.98 15.22
CA ALA A 598 18.76 -12.24 15.91
C ALA A 598 17.86 -13.20 15.10
N GLY A 599 16.78 -12.65 14.54
CA GLY A 599 15.84 -13.40 13.71
C GLY A 599 14.98 -14.38 14.50
N LYS A 600 14.01 -14.98 13.81
CA LYS A 600 13.00 -15.85 14.40
C LYS A 600 13.58 -17.16 14.96
N ALA A 601 14.54 -17.77 14.27
CA ALA A 601 15.13 -19.05 14.68
C ALA A 601 15.83 -18.95 16.04
N LEU A 602 16.64 -17.91 16.25
CA LEU A 602 17.31 -17.67 17.52
C LEU A 602 16.30 -17.41 18.66
N MET A 603 15.24 -16.65 18.36
CA MET A 603 14.16 -16.38 19.32
C MET A 603 13.41 -17.66 19.71
N ASP A 604 13.04 -18.48 18.72
CA ASP A 604 12.37 -19.77 18.94
C ASP A 604 13.24 -20.72 19.78
N ALA A 605 14.52 -20.86 19.44
CA ALA A 605 15.45 -21.68 20.18
C ALA A 605 15.63 -21.19 21.62
N ALA A 606 15.81 -19.88 21.82
CA ALA A 606 15.96 -19.29 23.15
C ALA A 606 14.73 -19.56 24.05
N PHE A 607 13.51 -19.43 23.51
CA PHE A 607 12.28 -19.72 24.26
C PHE A 607 12.08 -21.21 24.54
N ALA A 608 12.65 -22.10 23.72
CA ALA A 608 12.63 -23.54 23.93
C ALA A 608 13.64 -24.04 24.97
N LEU A 609 14.66 -23.23 25.34
CA LEU A 609 15.68 -23.63 26.31
C LEU A 609 15.15 -23.74 27.74
N GLY A 610 15.38 -24.88 28.37
CA GLY A 610 15.25 -25.06 29.81
C GLY A 610 16.48 -24.59 30.60
N ASP A 611 16.44 -24.75 31.91
CA ASP A 611 17.56 -24.41 32.80
C ASP A 611 18.84 -25.17 32.41
N LYS A 612 19.97 -24.45 32.39
CA LYS A 612 21.31 -24.97 32.04
C LYS A 612 21.43 -25.57 30.63
N GLN A 613 20.42 -25.40 29.79
CA GLN A 613 20.51 -25.78 28.39
C GLN A 613 21.14 -24.65 27.57
N VAL A 614 21.76 -25.05 26.46
CA VAL A 614 22.34 -24.13 25.48
C VAL A 614 21.90 -24.51 24.07
N ALA A 615 21.67 -23.50 23.24
CA ALA A 615 21.38 -23.65 21.82
C ALA A 615 22.46 -22.94 20.98
N VAL A 616 22.63 -23.42 19.75
CA VAL A 616 23.49 -22.80 18.75
C VAL A 616 22.61 -22.47 17.57
N GLU A 617 22.42 -21.20 17.27
CA GLU A 617 21.61 -20.76 16.14
C GLU A 617 22.29 -19.58 15.41
N PRO A 618 22.18 -19.50 14.08
CA PRO A 618 22.60 -18.33 13.35
C PRO A 618 21.63 -17.16 13.55
N ASN A 619 22.13 -15.95 13.33
CA ASN A 619 21.29 -14.79 13.09
C ASN A 619 20.61 -14.87 11.70
N ALA A 620 19.64 -14.01 11.40
CA ALA A 620 18.84 -14.08 10.17
C ALA A 620 19.68 -14.14 8.88
N THR A 621 20.79 -13.40 8.82
CA THR A 621 21.69 -13.33 7.65
C THR A 621 22.83 -14.34 7.66
N HIS A 622 22.92 -15.19 8.69
CA HIS A 622 24.01 -16.13 8.94
C HIS A 622 25.38 -15.45 8.88
N ARG A 623 25.49 -14.24 9.42
CA ARG A 623 26.75 -13.50 9.64
C ARG A 623 27.29 -13.69 11.05
N PHE A 624 26.44 -14.13 11.97
CA PHE A 624 26.81 -14.47 13.34
C PHE A 624 26.18 -15.81 13.70
N TYR A 625 26.96 -16.69 14.33
CA TYR A 625 26.42 -17.82 15.07
C TYR A 625 26.44 -17.47 16.55
N TYR A 626 25.31 -17.67 17.21
CA TYR A 626 25.17 -17.39 18.63
C TYR A 626 25.06 -18.70 19.41
N VAL A 627 25.85 -18.79 20.49
CA VAL A 627 25.59 -19.77 21.55
C VAL A 627 24.84 -19.07 22.65
N VAL A 628 23.61 -19.50 22.92
CA VAL A 628 22.71 -18.84 23.87
C VAL A 628 22.34 -19.77 25.02
N SER A 629 22.24 -19.19 26.22
CA SER A 629 21.65 -19.81 27.42
C SER A 629 20.64 -18.86 28.04
N VAL A 630 19.67 -19.39 28.79
CA VAL A 630 18.75 -18.54 29.55
C VAL A 630 19.52 -17.84 30.67
N ALA A 631 19.48 -16.51 30.70
CA ALA A 631 20.04 -15.69 31.79
C ALA A 631 18.99 -15.47 32.88
N ASN A 632 17.77 -15.13 32.45
CA ASN A 632 16.62 -14.95 33.32
C ASN A 632 15.36 -15.32 32.53
N ARG A 633 14.43 -16.03 33.15
CA ARG A 633 13.11 -16.34 32.58
C ARG A 633 12.08 -15.91 33.60
N LYS A 634 11.17 -15.03 33.20
CA LYS A 634 10.01 -14.64 34.00
C LYS A 634 8.80 -15.43 33.49
N PRO A 635 8.51 -16.60 34.08
CA PRO A 635 7.39 -17.41 33.64
C PRO A 635 6.07 -16.69 33.91
N VAL A 636 5.06 -17.09 33.15
CA VAL A 636 3.68 -16.66 33.37
C VAL A 636 2.91 -17.72 34.14
N THR A 637 1.97 -17.30 34.97
CA THR A 637 1.14 -18.24 35.74
C THR A 637 -0.29 -18.28 35.22
N PRO A 638 -0.99 -19.42 35.31
CA PRO A 638 -2.40 -19.50 34.93
C PRO A 638 -3.29 -18.50 35.69
N GLU A 639 -2.96 -18.19 36.95
CA GLU A 639 -3.75 -17.24 37.76
C GLU A 639 -3.76 -15.84 37.16
N GLN A 640 -2.66 -15.42 36.51
CA GLN A 640 -2.58 -14.13 35.82
C GLN A 640 -3.38 -14.13 34.52
N LEU A 641 -3.52 -15.27 33.85
CA LEU A 641 -4.37 -15.43 32.67
C LEU A 641 -5.86 -15.28 33.03
N TYR A 642 -6.30 -16.00 34.05
CA TYR A 642 -7.72 -16.11 34.44
C TYR A 642 -8.19 -15.08 35.48
N GLY A 643 -7.32 -14.14 35.90
CA GLY A 643 -7.69 -13.09 36.85
C GLY A 643 -8.80 -12.16 36.32
N ALA A 644 -9.44 -11.39 37.22
CA ALA A 644 -10.54 -10.49 36.85
C ALA A 644 -10.17 -9.41 35.81
N MET A 645 -8.89 -9.03 35.75
CA MET A 645 -8.30 -8.15 34.73
C MET A 645 -7.32 -8.89 33.80
N GLY A 646 -7.38 -10.22 33.80
CA GLY A 646 -6.49 -11.08 33.01
C GLY A 646 -6.81 -10.99 31.51
N PRO A 647 -5.84 -11.30 30.63
CA PRO A 647 -6.01 -11.15 29.19
C PRO A 647 -6.88 -12.25 28.55
N PHE A 648 -7.41 -13.21 29.33
CA PHE A 648 -8.09 -14.39 28.81
C PHE A 648 -9.22 -14.08 27.80
N PRO A 649 -10.19 -13.18 28.06
CA PRO A 649 -11.25 -12.92 27.10
C PRO A 649 -10.74 -12.41 25.74
N ARG A 650 -9.71 -11.55 25.77
CA ARG A 650 -9.06 -11.03 24.56
C ARG A 650 -8.32 -12.15 23.82
N LEU A 651 -7.58 -12.98 24.54
CA LEU A 651 -6.77 -14.05 23.95
C LEU A 651 -7.61 -15.17 23.36
N VAL A 652 -8.77 -15.47 23.96
CA VAL A 652 -9.75 -16.39 23.36
C VAL A 652 -10.19 -15.86 22.00
N GLN A 653 -10.55 -14.57 21.90
CA GLN A 653 -10.95 -13.96 20.63
C GLN A 653 -9.82 -14.01 19.59
N THR A 654 -8.59 -13.71 20.00
CA THR A 654 -7.42 -13.81 19.10
C THR A 654 -7.18 -15.24 18.63
N ALA A 655 -7.20 -16.21 19.55
CA ALA A 655 -7.01 -17.62 19.22
C ALA A 655 -8.14 -18.14 18.32
N MET A 656 -9.40 -17.70 18.52
CA MET A 656 -10.52 -18.03 17.64
C MET A 656 -10.29 -17.49 16.23
N ALA A 657 -9.89 -16.22 16.11
CA ALA A 657 -9.60 -15.63 14.81
C ALA A 657 -8.43 -16.34 14.08
N GLU A 658 -7.36 -16.69 14.79
CA GLU A 658 -6.23 -17.45 14.22
C GLU A 658 -6.66 -18.86 13.79
N ALA A 659 -7.46 -19.54 14.62
CA ALA A 659 -7.97 -20.87 14.34
C ALA A 659 -8.93 -20.85 13.14
N GLU A 660 -9.81 -19.86 13.03
CA GLU A 660 -10.70 -19.63 11.88
C GLU A 660 -9.89 -19.37 10.61
N ASN A 661 -8.84 -18.55 10.67
CA ASN A 661 -7.95 -18.29 9.54
C ASN A 661 -7.30 -19.59 9.04
N LYS A 662 -6.71 -20.35 9.95
CA LYS A 662 -6.08 -21.64 9.64
C LYS A 662 -7.09 -22.64 9.08
N GLY A 663 -8.28 -22.73 9.68
CA GLY A 663 -9.36 -23.59 9.21
C GLY A 663 -9.80 -23.24 7.78
N ARG A 664 -9.94 -21.94 7.46
CA ARG A 664 -10.23 -21.47 6.10
C ARG A 664 -9.13 -21.81 5.10
N GLU A 665 -7.86 -21.70 5.49
CA GLU A 665 -6.74 -22.10 4.63
C GLU A 665 -6.73 -23.61 4.36
N ASP A 666 -6.89 -24.42 5.40
CA ASP A 666 -6.90 -25.88 5.29
C ASP A 666 -8.13 -26.37 4.51
N TRP A 667 -9.28 -25.70 4.68
CA TRP A 667 -10.46 -25.90 3.85
C TRP A 667 -10.17 -25.64 2.36
N MET A 668 -9.55 -24.51 2.03
CA MET A 668 -9.16 -24.19 0.66
C MET A 668 -8.16 -25.19 0.08
N LYS A 669 -7.15 -25.62 0.85
CA LYS A 669 -6.22 -26.70 0.44
C LYS A 669 -6.98 -27.98 0.13
N SER A 670 -7.95 -28.35 0.96
CA SER A 670 -8.78 -29.54 0.73
C SER A 670 -9.63 -29.43 -0.54
N LEU A 671 -10.17 -28.25 -0.83
CA LEU A 671 -10.95 -28.00 -2.05
C LEU A 671 -10.08 -28.05 -3.31
N ARG A 672 -8.87 -27.47 -3.27
CA ARG A 672 -7.88 -27.57 -4.36
C ARG A 672 -7.53 -29.03 -4.66
N LYS A 673 -7.29 -29.82 -3.61
CA LYS A 673 -7.03 -31.26 -3.76
C LYS A 673 -8.19 -32.00 -4.41
N LYS A 674 -9.43 -31.71 -4.00
CA LYS A 674 -10.65 -32.26 -4.64
C LYS A 674 -10.79 -31.80 -6.10
N ALA A 675 -10.36 -30.59 -6.42
CA ALA A 675 -10.34 -30.05 -7.78
C ALA A 675 -9.21 -30.65 -8.66
N GLY A 676 -8.31 -31.46 -8.10
CA GLY A 676 -7.20 -32.07 -8.81
C GLY A 676 -5.93 -31.20 -8.87
N LEU A 677 -5.83 -30.19 -8.00
CA LEU A 677 -4.65 -29.34 -7.85
C LEU A 677 -3.83 -29.71 -6.59
N PRO A 678 -2.50 -29.49 -6.60
CA PRO A 678 -1.68 -29.45 -5.39
C PRO A 678 -2.20 -28.45 -4.34
N GLU A 679 -1.97 -28.73 -3.05
CA GLU A 679 -2.43 -27.86 -1.95
C GLU A 679 -1.77 -26.46 -2.00
N ASP A 680 -0.53 -26.43 -2.44
CA ASP A 680 0.36 -25.28 -2.65
C ASP A 680 0.38 -24.79 -4.11
N TRP A 681 -0.63 -25.13 -4.91
CA TRP A 681 -0.68 -24.78 -6.32
C TRP A 681 -0.49 -23.27 -6.56
N THR A 682 0.38 -22.97 -7.53
CA THR A 682 0.64 -21.63 -8.07
C THR A 682 0.27 -21.58 -9.56
N PRO A 683 -0.33 -20.48 -10.05
CA PRO A 683 -0.72 -20.33 -11.45
C PRO A 683 0.49 -20.26 -12.39
N PRO A 684 0.33 -20.65 -13.68
CA PRO A 684 1.38 -20.54 -14.69
C PRO A 684 1.92 -19.12 -14.82
N SER A 685 1.09 -18.08 -14.73
CA SER A 685 1.51 -16.67 -14.76
C SER A 685 2.46 -16.30 -13.63
N GLU A 686 2.29 -16.85 -12.43
CA GLU A 686 3.24 -16.68 -11.31
C GLU A 686 4.50 -17.53 -11.49
N ARG A 687 4.38 -18.72 -12.11
CA ARG A 687 5.53 -19.57 -12.48
C ARG A 687 6.33 -18.99 -13.65
N GLU A 688 5.68 -18.25 -14.53
CA GLU A 688 6.27 -17.54 -15.65
C GLU A 688 6.76 -16.17 -15.25
N ALA A 689 6.13 -15.48 -14.30
CA ALA A 689 6.72 -14.31 -13.66
C ALA A 689 7.98 -14.70 -12.88
N THR A 690 8.03 -15.90 -12.29
CA THR A 690 9.27 -16.44 -11.71
C THR A 690 10.24 -16.99 -12.77
N LYS A 691 9.76 -17.54 -13.90
CA LYS A 691 10.62 -18.00 -15.01
C LYS A 691 11.18 -16.89 -15.92
N LYS A 692 10.41 -15.85 -16.25
CA LYS A 692 10.84 -14.58 -16.89
C LYS A 692 11.62 -13.69 -15.92
N LYS A 693 11.47 -13.91 -14.61
CA LYS A 693 12.48 -13.52 -13.62
C LYS A 693 13.60 -14.56 -13.47
N SER A 694 13.74 -15.56 -14.35
CA SER A 694 14.87 -16.52 -14.35
C SER A 694 15.46 -16.76 -15.75
N SER A 695 15.00 -16.02 -16.76
CA SER A 695 15.50 -15.96 -18.13
C SER A 695 15.63 -14.50 -18.50
#